data_AF-A0A1Y4GU94-F1
#
_entry.id   AF-A0A1Y4GU94-F1
#
_cell.length_a   1.000
_cell.length_b   1.000
_cell.length_c   1.000
_cell.angle_alpha   90.00
_cell.angle_beta   90.00
_cell.angle_gamma   90.00
#
_symmetry.space_group_name_H-M   'P 1'
#
loop_
_entity.id
_entity.type
_entity.pdbx_description
1 polymer ?
#
loop_
_entity_poly.entity_id
_entity_poly.type
_entity_poly.pdbx_seq_one_letter_code
_entity_poly.pdbx_strand_id
1 'polypeptide(L)'
;MNEIKEGILHDYNTAVESFNQKDYRGFFMNIRPSIEWLSKLMIMDIVGDEDIAYNIIDGEITIGKSQLNIYQLQNNSSSKKPSGKAFPLLVPKAYLYKHPDISTSYLDKKKERLRRGLESCASEFARLYDLASGFGNHTDKNIMDISVQAIGCAAFIKSYFDFAKSNSILSSETISFLSNLADFNLSKEDKSEEFQQKIDELITALEKKEASLLEAQAMQLEIEKQKLEAETKNSALEAKIATMQKTINDLNEQLAFIGIQATQQIEEKEEEPTDNKPVKPQLKLSNILKLSSTSWDVEEEAMDDDQLDLIEMNINKSMLVSGCAGSGKSVIAMHKAEQVARTGASVILIAYTKSLSAFMRDGINEKTLLYKFYHHYRWKEQLKKPSADYIIVDEIQDFTREEILEFMEAARKAYFFFGDSAQSIYKQYGKNTISIEEISALTGLTPMLLYNNYRLPRPIAKITQDYVGVHVNPYEDRVYQNKEKALPHFVHLDGFEEQISAIRTLIEKYTRNIFDNRSIGILLPSNDLVIKICQKLQESDIPCEFKYTNDNSNRFVDTLDFETYLPKIMTYHSAKGLQFDVVILPMYVDASDNEARKALYVAMTRTMHNLYVMYSTPIIGAPLSDVPTKLYLNTL
;
A
#
# COMPACT_ATOMS: atom_id res chain seq x y z
N MET A 1 -17.94 -23.02 -15.77
CA MET A 1 -16.85 -23.59 -16.62
C MET A 1 -16.77 -22.98 -18.03
N ASN A 2 -17.89 -22.72 -18.74
CA ASN A 2 -17.85 -22.21 -20.13
C ASN A 2 -17.21 -20.83 -20.28
N GLU A 3 -17.53 -19.87 -19.40
CA GLU A 3 -16.92 -18.53 -19.39
C GLU A 3 -15.39 -18.59 -19.22
N ILE A 4 -14.89 -19.49 -18.37
CA ILE A 4 -13.45 -19.73 -18.20
C ILE A 4 -12.84 -20.28 -19.49
N LYS A 5 -13.49 -21.26 -20.13
CA LYS A 5 -13.02 -21.82 -21.42
C LYS A 5 -13.01 -20.75 -22.53
N GLU A 6 -13.98 -19.84 -22.55
CA GLU A 6 -14.01 -18.69 -23.48
C GLU A 6 -12.88 -17.69 -23.21
N GLY A 7 -12.62 -17.36 -21.94
CA GLY A 7 -11.49 -16.54 -21.52
C GLY A 7 -10.14 -17.14 -21.94
N ILE A 8 -9.96 -18.46 -21.78
CA ILE A 8 -8.76 -19.17 -22.28
C ILE A 8 -8.68 -19.07 -23.80
N LEU A 9 -9.77 -19.37 -24.53
CA LEU A 9 -9.77 -19.31 -25.99
C LEU A 9 -9.45 -17.93 -26.53
N HIS A 10 -9.81 -16.86 -25.81
CA HIS A 10 -9.46 -15.50 -26.19
C HIS A 10 -8.00 -15.19 -25.83
N ASP A 11 -7.66 -15.20 -24.55
CA ASP A 11 -6.38 -14.68 -24.04
C ASP A 11 -5.21 -15.59 -24.43
N TYR A 12 -5.36 -16.92 -24.32
CA TYR A 12 -4.31 -17.88 -24.66
C TYR A 12 -3.99 -17.87 -26.14
N ASN A 13 -5.02 -17.95 -27.00
CA ASN A 13 -4.79 -18.00 -28.44
C ASN A 13 -4.23 -16.66 -28.96
N THR A 14 -4.67 -15.53 -28.40
CA THR A 14 -4.10 -14.21 -28.72
C THR A 14 -2.63 -14.13 -28.28
N ALA A 15 -2.28 -14.71 -27.12
CA ALA A 15 -0.89 -14.81 -26.69
C ALA A 15 -0.06 -15.67 -27.64
N VAL A 16 -0.56 -16.84 -28.04
CA VAL A 16 0.12 -17.73 -29.01
C VAL A 16 0.30 -17.05 -30.37
N GLU A 17 -0.71 -16.34 -30.85
CA GLU A 17 -0.63 -15.57 -32.09
C GLU A 17 0.47 -14.50 -32.00
N SER A 18 0.48 -13.71 -30.92
CA SER A 18 1.51 -12.69 -30.67
C SER A 18 2.90 -13.30 -30.61
N PHE A 19 3.05 -14.44 -29.92
CA PHE A 19 4.30 -15.19 -29.83
C PHE A 19 4.79 -15.64 -31.21
N ASN A 20 3.90 -16.24 -32.00
CA ASN A 20 4.22 -16.76 -33.34
C ASN A 20 4.56 -15.64 -34.33
N GLN A 21 4.05 -14.42 -34.12
CA GLN A 21 4.40 -13.21 -34.86
C GLN A 21 5.68 -12.53 -34.34
N LYS A 22 6.33 -13.10 -33.32
CA LYS A 22 7.49 -12.52 -32.59
C LYS A 22 7.17 -11.19 -31.88
N ASP A 23 5.89 -10.90 -31.63
CA ASP A 23 5.46 -9.85 -30.72
C ASP A 23 5.45 -10.38 -29.28
N TYR A 24 6.64 -10.39 -28.66
CA TYR A 24 6.80 -10.91 -27.30
C TYR A 24 6.15 -10.01 -26.24
N ARG A 25 5.89 -8.73 -26.53
CA ARG A 25 5.16 -7.86 -25.61
C ARG A 25 3.67 -8.18 -25.64
N GLY A 26 3.09 -8.29 -26.83
CA GLY A 26 1.72 -8.78 -27.01
C GLY A 26 1.54 -10.17 -26.40
N PHE A 27 2.54 -11.06 -26.51
CA PHE A 27 2.54 -12.34 -25.82
C PHE A 27 2.40 -12.18 -24.30
N PHE A 28 3.27 -11.40 -23.65
CA PHE A 28 3.22 -11.25 -22.19
C PHE A 28 1.98 -10.51 -21.67
N MET A 29 1.42 -9.57 -22.44
CA MET A 29 0.15 -8.91 -22.10
C MET A 29 -1.00 -9.91 -22.05
N ASN A 30 -1.07 -10.84 -23.00
CA ASN A 30 -2.20 -11.78 -23.15
C ASN A 30 -1.99 -13.08 -22.37
N ILE A 31 -0.74 -13.53 -22.18
CA ILE A 31 -0.47 -14.77 -21.43
C ILE A 31 -0.74 -14.61 -19.94
N ARG A 32 -0.62 -13.38 -19.39
CA ARG A 32 -0.86 -13.07 -17.98
C ARG A 32 -2.28 -13.44 -17.53
N PRO A 33 -3.37 -12.89 -18.12
CA PRO A 33 -4.73 -13.29 -17.77
C PRO A 33 -4.99 -14.77 -18.12
N SER A 34 -4.36 -15.30 -19.17
CA SER A 34 -4.49 -16.71 -19.52
C SER A 34 -3.97 -17.67 -18.43
N ILE A 35 -2.89 -17.34 -17.71
CA ILE A 35 -2.37 -18.18 -16.61
C ILE A 35 -3.42 -18.30 -15.49
N GLU A 36 -4.13 -17.21 -15.20
CA GLU A 36 -5.21 -17.20 -14.23
C GLU A 36 -6.39 -18.06 -14.69
N TRP A 37 -6.82 -17.91 -15.95
CA TRP A 37 -7.91 -18.73 -16.50
C TRP A 37 -7.57 -20.22 -16.51
N LEU A 38 -6.35 -20.58 -16.92
CA LEU A 38 -5.87 -21.97 -16.89
C LEU A 38 -5.91 -22.53 -15.47
N SER A 39 -5.43 -21.77 -14.49
CA SER A 39 -5.42 -22.19 -13.09
C SER A 39 -6.85 -22.39 -12.53
N LYS A 40 -7.78 -21.50 -12.86
CA LYS A 40 -9.21 -21.65 -12.50
C LYS A 40 -9.83 -22.90 -13.13
N LEU A 41 -9.58 -23.15 -14.42
CA LEU A 41 -10.04 -24.35 -15.11
C LEU A 41 -9.53 -25.62 -14.42
N MET A 42 -8.25 -25.64 -14.04
CA MET A 42 -7.65 -26.78 -13.36
C MET A 42 -8.23 -27.00 -11.97
N ILE A 43 -8.48 -25.94 -11.21
CA ILE A 43 -9.15 -26.05 -9.90
C ILE A 43 -10.55 -26.65 -10.07
N MET A 44 -11.34 -26.15 -11.04
CA MET A 44 -12.67 -26.70 -11.32
C MET A 44 -12.63 -28.19 -11.68
N ASP A 45 -11.71 -28.57 -12.57
CA ASP A 45 -11.57 -29.95 -13.04
C ASP A 45 -11.08 -30.90 -11.96
N ILE A 46 -10.07 -30.51 -11.18
CA ILE A 46 -9.49 -31.32 -10.11
C ILE A 46 -10.49 -31.51 -8.97
N VAL A 47 -11.16 -30.43 -8.55
CA VAL A 47 -12.15 -30.50 -7.47
C VAL A 47 -13.38 -31.29 -7.93
N GLY A 48 -13.82 -31.11 -9.17
CA GLY A 48 -14.93 -31.87 -9.79
C GLY A 48 -16.32 -31.59 -9.22
N ASP A 49 -16.42 -30.81 -8.15
CA ASP A 49 -17.65 -30.29 -7.57
C ASP A 49 -17.69 -28.79 -7.87
N GLU A 50 -18.67 -28.36 -8.67
CA GLU A 50 -18.73 -26.99 -9.17
C GLU A 50 -18.92 -25.98 -8.04
N ASP A 51 -19.82 -26.25 -7.09
CA ASP A 51 -20.10 -25.32 -5.99
C ASP A 51 -18.86 -25.14 -5.10
N ILE A 52 -18.18 -26.24 -4.76
CA ILE A 52 -16.94 -26.17 -3.97
C ILE A 52 -15.85 -25.44 -4.76
N ALA A 53 -15.70 -25.72 -6.06
CA ALA A 53 -14.69 -25.07 -6.89
C ALA A 53 -14.94 -23.57 -7.03
N TYR A 54 -16.20 -23.14 -7.24
CA TYR A 54 -16.57 -21.73 -7.28
C TYR A 54 -16.30 -21.06 -5.94
N ASN A 55 -16.67 -21.69 -4.83
CA ASN A 55 -16.39 -21.15 -3.50
C ASN A 55 -14.88 -21.02 -3.22
N ILE A 56 -14.04 -21.91 -3.78
CA ILE A 56 -12.58 -21.77 -3.71
C ILE A 56 -12.08 -20.62 -4.58
N ILE A 57 -12.61 -20.49 -5.81
CA ILE A 57 -12.23 -19.44 -6.76
C ILE A 57 -12.68 -18.05 -6.29
N ASP A 58 -13.84 -17.98 -5.63
CA ASP A 58 -14.42 -16.77 -5.07
C ASP A 58 -13.89 -16.44 -3.66
N GLY A 59 -13.13 -17.36 -3.07
CA GLY A 59 -12.46 -17.18 -1.78
C GLY A 59 -13.33 -17.39 -0.56
N GLU A 60 -14.55 -17.91 -0.72
CA GLU A 60 -15.44 -18.30 0.38
C GLU A 60 -14.85 -19.48 1.18
N ILE A 61 -14.12 -20.37 0.49
CA ILE A 61 -13.48 -21.56 1.07
C ILE A 61 -12.00 -21.57 0.69
N THR A 62 -11.14 -21.91 1.65
CA THR A 62 -9.70 -22.11 1.41
C THR A 62 -9.29 -23.54 1.65
N ILE A 63 -8.15 -23.95 1.08
CA ILE A 63 -7.58 -25.28 1.28
C ILE A 63 -6.37 -25.16 2.20
N GLY A 64 -6.59 -25.56 3.46
CA GLY A 64 -5.58 -25.52 4.51
C GLY A 64 -5.05 -26.92 4.85
N LYS A 65 -3.85 -26.95 5.46
CA LYS A 65 -3.26 -28.18 5.95
C LYS A 65 -3.69 -28.43 7.40
N SER A 66 -4.25 -29.59 7.68
CA SER A 66 -4.59 -30.02 9.05
C SER A 66 -3.35 -30.37 9.86
N GLN A 67 -3.51 -30.53 11.19
CA GLN A 67 -2.46 -31.00 12.11
C GLN A 67 -1.87 -32.37 11.71
N LEU A 68 -2.60 -33.15 10.90
CA LEU A 68 -2.19 -34.46 10.39
C LEU A 68 -1.53 -34.39 9.01
N ASN A 69 -1.13 -33.19 8.55
CA ASN A 69 -0.55 -32.93 7.22
C ASN A 69 -1.48 -33.22 6.01
N ILE A 70 -2.78 -33.41 6.25
CA ILE A 70 -3.79 -33.65 5.20
C ILE A 70 -4.45 -32.33 4.81
N TYR A 71 -4.65 -32.10 3.51
CA TYR A 71 -5.34 -30.91 2.98
C TYR A 71 -6.85 -31.04 3.15
N GLN A 72 -7.49 -30.01 3.70
CA GLN A 72 -8.92 -29.98 3.99
C GLN A 72 -9.50 -28.61 3.64
N LEU A 73 -10.78 -28.60 3.26
CA LEU A 73 -11.53 -27.36 3.11
C LEU A 73 -11.70 -26.70 4.47
N GLN A 74 -11.46 -25.40 4.52
CA GLN A 74 -11.63 -24.57 5.70
C GLN A 74 -12.46 -23.36 5.30
N ASN A 75 -13.43 -23.00 6.14
CA ASN A 75 -14.16 -21.75 5.95
C ASN A 75 -13.13 -20.61 6.03
N ASN A 76 -13.09 -19.79 4.99
CA ASN A 76 -12.15 -18.70 4.95
C ASN A 76 -12.65 -17.61 5.91
N SER A 77 -12.04 -17.52 7.10
CA SER A 77 -12.33 -16.41 8.04
C SER A 77 -11.75 -15.08 7.57
N SER A 78 -10.85 -15.13 6.56
CA SER A 78 -10.41 -13.95 5.83
C SER A 78 -11.33 -13.78 4.62
N SER A 79 -12.01 -12.65 4.48
CA SER A 79 -12.86 -12.27 3.34
C SER A 79 -12.08 -12.08 2.02
N LYS A 80 -10.86 -12.66 1.89
CA LYS A 80 -9.90 -12.42 0.81
C LYS A 80 -10.12 -13.41 -0.36
N LYS A 81 -10.56 -12.88 -1.50
CA LYS A 81 -10.68 -13.61 -2.77
C LYS A 81 -9.31 -13.86 -3.42
N PRO A 82 -8.98 -15.08 -3.86
CA PRO A 82 -7.75 -15.33 -4.62
C PRO A 82 -7.73 -14.58 -5.95
N SER A 83 -6.58 -14.03 -6.33
CA SER A 83 -6.36 -13.34 -7.62
C SER A 83 -4.97 -13.62 -8.19
N GLY A 84 -4.81 -13.50 -9.51
CA GLY A 84 -3.51 -13.55 -10.20
C GLY A 84 -2.62 -14.75 -9.83
N LYS A 85 -1.41 -14.47 -9.31
CA LYS A 85 -0.39 -15.47 -8.93
C LYS A 85 -0.84 -16.44 -7.82
N ALA A 86 -1.89 -16.09 -7.06
CA ALA A 86 -2.44 -16.99 -6.04
C ALA A 86 -3.11 -18.23 -6.66
N PHE A 87 -3.69 -18.11 -7.86
CA PHE A 87 -4.38 -19.23 -8.50
C PHE A 87 -3.45 -20.39 -8.88
N PRO A 88 -2.29 -20.17 -9.53
CA PRO A 88 -1.31 -21.23 -9.74
C PRO A 88 -0.93 -21.99 -8.46
N LEU A 89 -0.78 -21.27 -7.34
CA LEU A 89 -0.41 -21.83 -6.04
C LEU A 89 -1.56 -22.60 -5.36
N LEU A 90 -2.81 -22.38 -5.79
CA LEU A 90 -3.98 -23.14 -5.33
C LEU A 90 -4.15 -24.47 -6.05
N VAL A 91 -3.73 -24.59 -7.31
CA VAL A 91 -3.81 -25.84 -8.10
C VAL A 91 -3.21 -27.07 -7.37
N PRO A 92 -1.97 -27.03 -6.84
CA PRO A 92 -1.42 -28.18 -6.11
C PRO A 92 -2.18 -28.47 -4.82
N LYS A 93 -2.72 -27.45 -4.14
CA LYS A 93 -3.53 -27.64 -2.93
C LYS A 93 -4.87 -28.32 -3.26
N ALA A 94 -5.52 -27.92 -4.35
CA ALA A 94 -6.74 -28.56 -4.86
C ALA A 94 -6.49 -30.04 -5.18
N TYR A 95 -5.37 -30.34 -5.82
CA TYR A 95 -4.97 -31.71 -6.13
C TYR A 95 -4.73 -32.55 -4.87
N LEU A 96 -3.99 -32.01 -3.90
CA LEU A 96 -3.68 -32.71 -2.64
C LEU A 96 -4.91 -32.87 -1.74
N TYR A 97 -5.89 -31.97 -1.84
CA TYR A 97 -7.19 -32.12 -1.19
C TYR A 97 -7.98 -33.31 -1.77
N LYS A 98 -8.00 -33.45 -3.10
CA LYS A 98 -8.72 -34.56 -3.78
C LYS A 98 -7.98 -35.89 -3.73
N HIS A 99 -6.66 -35.86 -3.54
CA HIS A 99 -5.81 -37.04 -3.40
C HIS A 99 -5.04 -37.06 -2.07
N PRO A 100 -5.73 -37.31 -0.92
CA PRO A 100 -5.10 -37.31 0.40
C PRO A 100 -3.95 -38.32 0.53
N ASP A 101 -3.96 -39.40 -0.24
CA ASP A 101 -2.92 -40.43 -0.26
C ASP A 101 -1.56 -39.91 -0.76
N ILE A 102 -1.54 -38.77 -1.46
CA ILE A 102 -0.34 -38.06 -1.92
C ILE A 102 0.17 -37.04 -0.86
N SER A 103 -0.62 -36.79 0.20
CA SER A 103 -0.29 -35.85 1.29
C SER A 103 0.31 -36.52 2.55
N THR A 104 0.31 -37.85 2.63
CA THR A 104 0.75 -38.61 3.82
C THR A 104 2.27 -38.67 4.00
N SER A 105 2.74 -39.03 5.20
CA SER A 105 4.17 -39.14 5.53
C SER A 105 4.87 -40.41 4.98
N TYR A 106 4.11 -41.36 4.43
CA TYR A 106 4.60 -42.63 3.90
C TYR A 106 4.36 -42.71 2.38
N LEU A 107 5.00 -41.81 1.62
CA LEU A 107 4.90 -41.78 0.15
C LEU A 107 5.88 -42.76 -0.48
N ASP A 108 5.44 -43.47 -1.51
CA ASP A 108 6.39 -44.07 -2.44
C ASP A 108 7.10 -42.96 -3.25
N LYS A 109 8.28 -43.29 -3.80
CA LYS A 109 9.09 -42.33 -4.56
C LYS A 109 8.36 -41.72 -5.77
N LYS A 110 7.31 -42.38 -6.29
CA LYS A 110 6.56 -41.91 -7.46
C LYS A 110 5.59 -40.81 -7.06
N LYS A 111 4.86 -40.97 -5.94
CA LYS A 111 3.95 -39.95 -5.39
C LYS A 111 4.71 -38.73 -4.87
N GLU A 112 5.87 -38.93 -4.27
CA GLU A 112 6.75 -37.83 -3.83
C GLU A 112 7.23 -36.98 -5.02
N ARG A 113 7.63 -37.63 -6.12
CA ARG A 113 8.00 -36.95 -7.38
C ARG A 113 6.84 -36.19 -7.99
N LEU A 114 5.64 -36.77 -8.00
CA LEU A 114 4.43 -36.12 -8.50
C LEU A 114 4.09 -34.85 -7.69
N ARG A 115 4.14 -34.95 -6.36
CA ARG A 115 3.89 -33.79 -5.47
C ARG A 115 4.90 -32.66 -5.71
N ARG A 116 6.20 -32.99 -5.73
CA ARG A 116 7.25 -31.99 -6.03
C ARG A 116 7.09 -31.38 -7.42
N GLY A 117 6.70 -32.19 -8.42
CA GLY A 117 6.41 -31.70 -9.76
C GLY A 117 5.27 -30.70 -9.79
N LEU A 118 4.17 -30.99 -9.08
CA LEU A 118 3.02 -30.07 -8.96
C LEU A 118 3.40 -28.75 -8.26
N GLU A 119 4.14 -28.83 -7.15
CA GLU A 119 4.61 -27.64 -6.41
C GLU A 119 5.56 -26.80 -7.27
N SER A 120 6.52 -27.44 -7.95
CA SER A 120 7.48 -26.76 -8.84
C SER A 120 6.79 -26.09 -10.03
N CYS A 121 5.82 -26.75 -10.67
CA CYS A 121 5.07 -26.15 -11.77
C CYS A 121 4.23 -24.96 -11.29
N ALA A 122 3.63 -25.04 -10.10
CA ALA A 122 2.87 -23.94 -9.52
C ALA A 122 3.75 -22.71 -9.25
N SER A 123 4.94 -22.92 -8.68
CA SER A 123 5.94 -21.86 -8.48
C SER A 123 6.38 -21.23 -9.79
N GLU A 124 6.59 -22.03 -10.83
CA GLU A 124 7.00 -21.52 -12.14
C GLU A 124 5.88 -20.75 -12.84
N PHE A 125 4.62 -21.19 -12.77
CA PHE A 125 3.49 -20.38 -13.26
C PHE A 125 3.34 -19.06 -12.50
N ALA A 126 3.55 -19.04 -11.18
CA ALA A 126 3.53 -17.81 -10.40
C ALA A 126 4.67 -16.87 -10.83
N ARG A 127 5.88 -17.39 -11.04
CA ARG A 127 7.02 -16.64 -11.57
C ARG A 127 6.73 -16.06 -12.95
N LEU A 128 6.13 -16.85 -13.85
CA LEU A 128 5.76 -16.43 -15.20
C LEU A 128 4.66 -15.38 -15.18
N TYR A 129 3.72 -15.45 -14.24
CA TYR A 129 2.71 -14.42 -14.03
C TYR A 129 3.36 -13.08 -13.65
N ASP A 130 4.28 -13.09 -12.69
CA ASP A 130 5.03 -11.90 -12.27
C ASP A 130 5.86 -11.32 -13.43
N LEU A 131 6.53 -12.19 -14.19
CA LEU A 131 7.32 -11.84 -15.35
C LEU A 131 6.48 -11.21 -16.46
N ALA A 132 5.31 -11.79 -16.74
CA ALA A 132 4.35 -11.28 -17.71
C ALA A 132 3.78 -9.92 -17.28
N SER A 133 3.55 -9.74 -15.98
CA SER A 133 3.18 -8.45 -15.41
C SER A 133 4.27 -7.39 -15.58
N GLY A 134 5.55 -7.78 -15.46
CA GLY A 134 6.69 -6.89 -15.69
C GLY A 134 6.86 -6.47 -17.15
N PHE A 135 6.84 -7.41 -18.08
CA PHE A 135 7.09 -7.13 -19.51
C PHE A 135 5.87 -6.58 -20.26
N GLY A 136 4.65 -6.90 -19.82
CA GLY A 136 3.42 -6.36 -20.40
C GLY A 136 3.22 -4.87 -20.14
N ASN A 137 3.92 -4.26 -19.17
CA ASN A 137 3.62 -2.92 -18.66
C ASN A 137 4.72 -1.85 -18.85
N HIS A 138 5.89 -2.14 -19.46
CA HIS A 138 6.98 -1.15 -19.60
C HIS A 138 7.70 -1.09 -20.96
N THR A 139 8.05 0.15 -21.35
CA THR A 139 9.01 0.52 -22.41
C THR A 139 10.45 0.44 -21.90
N ASP A 140 11.29 -0.30 -22.64
CA ASP A 140 12.75 -0.35 -22.61
C ASP A 140 13.48 -0.97 -21.40
N LYS A 141 13.84 -2.26 -21.56
CA LYS A 141 15.21 -2.78 -21.41
C LYS A 141 15.36 -4.13 -22.13
N ASN A 142 16.36 -4.20 -23.02
CA ASN A 142 16.83 -5.34 -23.83
C ASN A 142 15.79 -6.28 -24.48
N ILE A 143 15.51 -6.04 -25.78
CA ILE A 143 14.73 -6.91 -26.67
C ILE A 143 15.25 -8.37 -26.70
N MET A 144 16.55 -8.59 -26.45
CA MET A 144 17.10 -9.94 -26.37
C MET A 144 16.64 -10.71 -25.11
N ASP A 145 16.34 -10.05 -23.99
CA ASP A 145 15.88 -10.71 -22.75
C ASP A 145 14.41 -11.15 -22.88
N ILE A 146 13.52 -10.29 -23.38
CA ILE A 146 12.08 -10.61 -23.51
C ILE A 146 11.82 -11.81 -24.43
N SER A 147 12.61 -11.96 -25.50
CA SER A 147 12.46 -13.10 -26.42
C SER A 147 12.83 -14.44 -25.78
N VAL A 148 13.92 -14.48 -24.99
CA VAL A 148 14.36 -15.68 -24.27
C VAL A 148 13.35 -16.07 -23.20
N GLN A 149 12.84 -15.08 -22.47
CA GLN A 149 11.80 -15.29 -21.47
C GLN A 149 10.49 -15.80 -22.09
N ALA A 150 10.10 -15.26 -23.24
CA ALA A 150 8.90 -15.70 -23.96
C ALA A 150 9.04 -17.15 -24.43
N ILE A 151 10.20 -17.51 -25.00
CA ILE A 151 10.49 -18.89 -25.43
C ILE A 151 10.45 -19.84 -24.23
N GLY A 152 11.06 -19.46 -23.11
CA GLY A 152 11.02 -20.23 -21.86
C GLY A 152 9.60 -20.44 -21.35
N CYS A 153 8.77 -19.39 -21.38
CA CYS A 153 7.36 -19.47 -21.00
C CYS A 153 6.57 -20.44 -21.90
N ALA A 154 6.69 -20.29 -23.22
CA ALA A 154 6.03 -21.15 -24.19
C ALA A 154 6.44 -22.64 -24.03
N ALA A 155 7.74 -22.89 -23.86
CA ALA A 155 8.27 -24.24 -23.65
C ALA A 155 7.78 -24.86 -22.33
N PHE A 156 7.73 -24.07 -21.25
CA PHE A 156 7.21 -24.51 -19.96
C PHE A 156 5.73 -24.88 -20.04
N ILE A 157 4.88 -24.02 -20.61
CA ILE A 157 3.44 -24.27 -20.74
C ILE A 157 3.18 -25.57 -21.51
N LYS A 158 3.90 -25.80 -22.60
CA LYS A 158 3.80 -27.04 -23.38
C LYS A 158 4.21 -28.27 -22.54
N SER A 159 5.35 -28.17 -21.87
CA SER A 159 5.85 -29.23 -20.98
C SER A 159 4.90 -29.51 -19.82
N TYR A 160 4.21 -28.49 -19.33
CA TYR A 160 3.23 -28.61 -18.27
C TYR A 160 1.96 -29.34 -18.72
N PHE A 161 1.44 -29.03 -19.91
CA PHE A 161 0.30 -29.77 -20.47
C PHE A 161 0.65 -31.25 -20.68
N ASP A 162 1.87 -31.55 -21.14
CA ASP A 162 2.38 -32.93 -21.25
C ASP A 162 2.53 -33.60 -19.87
N PHE A 163 3.01 -32.86 -18.87
CA PHE A 163 3.10 -33.34 -17.47
C PHE A 163 1.72 -33.65 -16.88
N ALA A 164 0.75 -32.73 -17.05
CA ALA A 164 -0.62 -32.87 -16.59
C ALA A 164 -1.29 -34.11 -17.22
N LYS A 165 -1.10 -34.30 -18.52
CA LYS A 165 -1.59 -35.46 -19.28
C LYS A 165 -0.92 -36.76 -18.84
N SER A 166 0.41 -36.79 -18.76
CA SER A 166 1.19 -38.01 -18.44
C SER A 166 0.94 -38.52 -17.03
N ASN A 167 0.63 -37.62 -16.10
CA ASN A 167 0.33 -37.95 -14.71
C ASN A 167 -1.17 -38.04 -14.41
N SER A 168 -2.04 -37.91 -15.43
CA SER A 168 -3.50 -37.93 -15.27
C SER A 168 -3.99 -36.97 -14.18
N ILE A 169 -3.41 -35.76 -14.16
CA ILE A 169 -3.76 -34.71 -13.19
C ILE A 169 -5.13 -34.12 -13.51
N LEU A 170 -5.44 -34.00 -14.80
CA LEU A 170 -6.69 -33.44 -15.33
C LEU A 170 -7.54 -34.52 -16.00
N SER A 171 -8.85 -34.28 -16.08
CA SER A 171 -9.80 -35.14 -16.77
C SER A 171 -9.51 -35.21 -18.28
N SER A 172 -9.98 -36.28 -18.92
CA SER A 172 -9.84 -36.45 -20.36
C SER A 172 -10.53 -35.35 -21.17
N GLU A 173 -11.62 -34.78 -20.66
CA GLU A 173 -12.33 -33.68 -21.31
C GLU A 173 -11.48 -32.40 -21.28
N THR A 174 -10.94 -32.05 -20.12
CA THR A 174 -10.09 -30.86 -19.96
C THR A 174 -8.78 -31.00 -20.74
N ILE A 175 -8.16 -32.19 -20.76
CA ILE A 175 -6.99 -32.47 -21.61
C ILE A 175 -7.33 -32.32 -23.09
N SER A 176 -8.50 -32.80 -23.53
CA SER A 176 -8.97 -32.66 -24.91
C SER A 176 -9.14 -31.19 -25.29
N PHE A 177 -9.74 -30.39 -24.40
CA PHE A 177 -9.86 -28.95 -24.58
C PHE A 177 -8.49 -28.27 -24.70
N LEU A 178 -7.57 -28.51 -23.76
CA LEU A 178 -6.22 -27.91 -23.79
C LEU A 178 -5.42 -28.33 -25.03
N SER A 179 -5.63 -29.55 -25.52
CA SER A 179 -4.97 -30.06 -26.73
C SER A 179 -5.47 -29.39 -28.02
N ASN A 180 -6.63 -28.73 -27.99
CA ASN A 180 -7.21 -28.00 -29.13
C ASN A 180 -6.85 -26.50 -29.14
N LEU A 181 -6.11 -26.00 -28.14
CA LEU A 181 -5.61 -24.64 -28.13
C LEU A 181 -4.54 -24.43 -29.21
N ALA A 182 -4.30 -23.18 -29.59
CA ALA A 182 -3.24 -22.84 -30.55
C ALA A 182 -1.85 -23.26 -30.02
N ASP A 183 -0.96 -23.75 -30.89
CA ASP A 183 0.38 -24.21 -30.50
C ASP A 183 1.45 -23.13 -30.76
N PHE A 184 2.49 -23.13 -29.93
CA PHE A 184 3.65 -22.25 -30.07
C PHE A 184 4.61 -22.80 -31.13
N ASN A 185 4.93 -21.98 -32.14
CA ASN A 185 5.90 -22.30 -33.19
C ASN A 185 7.33 -22.13 -32.69
N LEU A 186 7.81 -23.08 -31.89
CA LEU A 186 9.21 -23.17 -31.47
C LEU A 186 10.03 -23.74 -32.63
N SER A 187 10.92 -22.96 -33.25
CA SER A 187 11.68 -23.42 -34.43
C SER A 187 12.79 -24.43 -34.04
N LYS A 188 13.29 -25.20 -35.00
CA LYS A 188 14.44 -26.10 -34.77
C LYS A 188 15.76 -25.34 -34.54
N GLU A 189 15.85 -24.09 -34.96
CA GLU A 189 17.01 -23.20 -34.75
C GLU A 189 17.04 -22.60 -33.33
N ASP A 190 15.89 -22.52 -32.66
CA ASP A 190 15.76 -22.12 -31.24
C ASP A 190 16.22 -23.20 -30.25
N LYS A 191 16.60 -24.39 -30.76
CA LYS A 191 17.18 -25.52 -30.01
C LYS A 191 18.70 -25.65 -30.22
N SER A 192 19.43 -24.55 -30.29
CA SER A 192 20.90 -24.62 -30.28
C SER A 192 21.36 -25.19 -28.93
N GLU A 193 22.29 -26.15 -28.95
CA GLU A 193 22.97 -26.69 -27.74
C GLU A 193 23.52 -25.58 -26.84
N GLU A 194 23.82 -24.42 -27.39
CA GLU A 194 24.29 -23.23 -26.67
C GLU A 194 23.18 -22.54 -25.86
N PHE A 195 21.93 -22.60 -26.31
CA PHE A 195 20.75 -22.13 -25.55
C PHE A 195 20.36 -23.12 -24.46
N GLN A 196 20.45 -24.42 -24.73
CA GLN A 196 20.20 -25.44 -23.72
C GLN A 196 21.26 -25.38 -22.61
N GLN A 197 22.55 -25.18 -22.96
CA GLN A 197 23.62 -24.92 -21.99
C GLN A 197 23.37 -23.68 -21.14
N LYS A 198 22.90 -22.57 -21.73
CA LYS A 198 22.59 -21.35 -20.96
C LYS A 198 21.39 -21.51 -20.04
N ILE A 199 20.37 -22.27 -20.46
CA ILE A 199 19.23 -22.62 -19.63
C ILE A 199 19.68 -23.51 -18.48
N ASP A 200 20.51 -24.53 -18.75
CA ASP A 200 21.04 -25.42 -17.72
C ASP A 200 21.97 -24.69 -16.73
N GLU A 201 22.77 -23.72 -17.19
CA GLU A 201 23.58 -22.85 -16.32
C GLU A 201 22.71 -21.94 -15.44
N LEU A 202 21.64 -21.37 -15.98
CA LEU A 202 20.70 -20.53 -15.24
C LEU A 202 19.89 -21.35 -14.22
N ILE A 203 19.44 -22.55 -14.58
CA ILE A 203 18.76 -23.49 -13.69
C ILE A 203 19.72 -23.92 -12.57
N THR A 204 20.95 -24.30 -12.90
CA THR A 204 21.96 -24.68 -11.89
C THR A 204 22.29 -23.52 -10.95
N ALA A 205 22.34 -22.29 -11.45
CA ALA A 205 22.56 -21.09 -10.65
C ALA A 205 21.36 -20.77 -9.74
N LEU A 206 20.13 -20.97 -10.23
CA LEU A 206 18.89 -20.82 -9.46
C LEU A 206 18.77 -21.88 -8.38
N GLU A 207 18.98 -23.16 -8.71
CA GLU A 207 18.96 -24.26 -7.75
C GLU A 207 20.02 -24.08 -6.65
N LYS A 208 21.22 -23.62 -7.02
CA LYS A 208 22.28 -23.31 -6.04
C LYS A 208 21.89 -22.14 -5.13
N LYS A 209 21.22 -21.12 -5.68
CA LYS A 209 20.75 -19.96 -4.93
C LYS A 209 19.59 -20.33 -4.00
N GLU A 210 18.66 -21.17 -4.44
CA GLU A 210 17.55 -21.69 -3.62
C GLU A 210 18.04 -22.63 -2.52
N ALA A 211 19.00 -23.51 -2.81
CA ALA A 211 19.64 -24.34 -1.79
C ALA A 211 20.34 -23.49 -0.73
N SER A 212 21.06 -22.44 -1.15
CA SER A 212 21.69 -21.48 -0.24
C SER A 212 20.68 -20.72 0.61
N LEU A 213 19.52 -20.37 0.03
CA LEU A 213 18.43 -19.69 0.71
C LEU A 213 17.76 -20.61 1.76
N LEU A 214 17.54 -21.88 1.41
CA LEU A 214 16.98 -22.92 2.29
C LEU A 214 17.93 -23.23 3.45
N GLU A 215 19.24 -23.34 3.21
CA GLU A 215 20.25 -23.50 4.27
C GLU A 215 20.27 -22.29 5.21
N ALA A 216 20.20 -21.07 4.67
CA ALA A 216 20.14 -19.85 5.49
C ALA A 216 18.86 -19.79 6.33
N GLN A 217 17.71 -20.19 5.78
CA GLN A 217 16.44 -20.25 6.50
C GLN A 217 16.45 -21.33 7.60
N ALA A 218 17.01 -22.51 7.33
CA ALA A 218 17.17 -23.57 8.32
C ALA A 218 18.07 -23.12 9.49
N MET A 219 19.18 -22.46 9.18
CA MET A 219 20.09 -21.90 10.19
C MET A 219 19.40 -20.83 11.04
N GLN A 220 18.55 -20.00 10.44
CA GLN A 220 17.80 -18.97 11.14
C GLN A 220 16.75 -19.55 12.10
N LEU A 221 16.03 -20.60 11.67
CA LEU A 221 15.08 -21.34 12.51
C LEU A 221 15.77 -22.05 13.69
N GLU A 222 16.98 -22.58 13.48
CA GLU A 222 17.78 -23.20 14.54
C GLU A 222 18.19 -22.17 15.61
N ILE A 223 18.60 -20.97 15.19
CA ILE A 223 18.94 -19.85 16.09
C ILE A 223 17.70 -19.39 16.87
N GLU A 224 16.55 -19.29 16.20
CA GLU A 224 15.30 -18.88 16.82
C GLU A 224 14.80 -19.91 17.84
N LYS A 225 14.93 -21.20 17.53
CA LYS A 225 14.65 -22.29 18.47
C LYS A 225 15.56 -22.24 19.70
N GLN A 226 16.86 -22.03 19.53
CA GLN A 226 17.80 -21.86 20.65
C GLN A 226 17.46 -20.64 21.51
N LYS A 227 17.00 -19.55 20.89
CA LYS A 227 16.57 -18.33 21.59
C LYS A 227 15.29 -18.57 22.41
N LEU A 228 14.32 -19.30 21.85
CA LEU A 228 13.10 -19.70 22.56
C LEU A 228 13.39 -20.64 23.74
N GLU A 229 14.33 -21.56 23.58
CA GLU A 229 14.83 -22.43 24.67
C GLU A 229 15.58 -21.65 25.76
N ALA A 230 16.25 -20.54 25.41
CA ALA A 230 16.87 -19.65 26.39
C ALA A 230 15.86 -18.77 27.12
N GLU A 231 14.83 -18.25 26.43
CA GLU A 231 13.75 -17.47 27.03
C GLU A 231 12.90 -18.29 27.99
N THR A 232 12.59 -19.55 27.66
CA THR A 232 11.89 -20.46 28.57
C THR A 232 12.71 -20.78 29.83
N LYS A 233 14.03 -20.95 29.71
CA LYS A 233 14.93 -21.09 30.86
C LYS A 233 15.00 -19.81 31.71
N ASN A 234 15.02 -18.64 31.10
CA ASN A 234 15.02 -17.36 31.81
C ASN A 234 13.70 -17.13 32.54
N SER A 235 12.55 -17.43 31.92
CA SER A 235 11.23 -17.33 32.57
C SER A 235 11.12 -18.28 33.79
N ALA A 236 11.67 -19.50 33.69
CA ALA A 236 11.73 -20.42 34.82
C ALA A 236 12.68 -19.92 35.94
N LEU A 237 13.75 -19.22 35.59
CA LEU A 237 14.68 -18.61 36.54
C LEU A 237 14.04 -17.40 37.25
N GLU A 238 13.31 -16.55 36.51
CA GLU A 238 12.56 -15.41 37.04
C GLU A 238 11.47 -15.85 38.01
N ALA A 239 10.75 -16.94 37.69
CA ALA A 239 9.78 -17.54 38.60
C ALA A 239 10.43 -18.01 39.92
N LYS A 240 11.63 -18.62 39.85
CA LYS A 240 12.41 -19.00 41.03
C LYS A 240 12.88 -17.80 41.85
N ILE A 241 13.37 -16.75 41.18
CA ILE A 241 13.80 -15.50 41.83
C ILE A 241 12.61 -14.86 42.57
N ALA A 242 11.43 -14.81 41.96
CA ALA A 242 10.23 -14.27 42.59
C ALA A 242 9.82 -15.09 43.84
N THR A 243 9.90 -16.43 43.79
CA THR A 243 9.68 -17.25 44.98
C THR A 243 10.71 -17.00 46.08
N MET A 244 12.00 -16.87 45.73
CA MET A 244 13.05 -16.59 46.72
C MET A 244 12.91 -15.21 47.35
N GLN A 245 12.53 -14.19 46.57
CA GLN A 245 12.26 -12.84 47.09
C GLN A 245 11.07 -12.84 48.05
N LYS A 246 10.03 -13.63 47.77
CA LYS A 246 8.91 -13.82 48.69
C LYS A 246 9.38 -14.44 50.02
N THR A 247 10.26 -15.44 49.98
CA THR A 247 10.85 -16.05 51.19
C THR A 247 11.73 -15.06 51.96
N ILE A 248 12.52 -14.24 51.27
CA ILE A 248 13.35 -13.20 51.90
C ILE A 248 12.48 -12.16 52.62
N ASN A 249 11.38 -11.73 52.00
CA ASN A 249 10.46 -10.78 52.63
C ASN A 249 9.80 -11.36 53.87
N ASP A 250 9.36 -12.62 53.81
CA ASP A 250 8.74 -13.33 54.93
C ASP A 250 9.73 -13.49 56.12
N LEU A 251 11.00 -13.79 55.83
CA LEU A 251 12.07 -13.84 56.84
C LEU A 251 12.39 -12.46 57.43
N ASN A 252 12.37 -11.40 56.62
CA ASN A 252 12.58 -10.04 57.10
C ASN A 252 11.43 -9.56 58.00
N GLU A 253 10.17 -9.93 57.69
CA GLU A 253 9.02 -9.67 58.56
C GLU A 253 9.14 -10.42 59.90
N GLN A 254 9.59 -11.67 59.88
CA GLN A 254 9.86 -12.44 61.10
C GLN A 254 11.01 -11.83 61.92
N LEU A 255 12.06 -11.33 61.28
CA LEU A 255 13.15 -10.61 61.96
C LEU A 255 12.69 -9.26 62.55
N ALA A 256 11.81 -8.53 61.86
CA ALA A 256 11.20 -7.31 62.38
C ALA A 256 10.31 -7.61 63.61
N PHE A 257 9.58 -8.72 63.59
CA PHE A 257 8.77 -9.18 64.73
C PHE A 257 9.64 -9.53 65.96
N ILE A 258 10.81 -10.15 65.76
CA ILE A 258 11.77 -10.44 66.82
C ILE A 258 12.45 -9.15 67.34
N GLY A 259 12.69 -8.17 66.45
CA GLY A 259 13.26 -6.87 66.82
C GLY A 259 12.33 -5.99 67.66
N ILE A 260 11.01 -6.14 67.52
CA ILE A 260 10.00 -5.33 68.22
C ILE A 260 9.75 -5.80 69.68
N GLN A 261 10.25 -6.98 70.09
CA GLN A 261 10.28 -7.35 71.52
C GLN A 261 11.45 -6.74 72.31
N ALA A 262 12.35 -5.99 71.65
CA ALA A 262 13.56 -5.48 72.27
C ALA A 262 13.73 -3.96 72.14
N THR A 263 12.66 -3.15 72.11
CA THR A 263 12.76 -1.72 72.48
C THR A 263 11.36 -1.09 72.62
N GLN A 264 10.83 -1.07 73.84
CA GLN A 264 9.81 -0.11 74.26
C GLN A 264 10.41 0.77 75.35
N GLN A 265 10.71 2.03 75.02
CA GLN A 265 10.49 3.15 75.93
C GLN A 265 10.48 4.48 75.15
N ILE A 266 9.37 5.19 75.34
CA ILE A 266 9.19 6.66 75.29
C ILE A 266 8.75 7.26 73.93
N GLU A 267 7.42 7.51 73.87
CA GLU A 267 6.71 8.79 73.62
C GLU A 267 7.18 9.69 72.45
N GLU A 268 6.35 10.40 71.70
CA GLU A 268 4.92 10.76 71.74
C GLU A 268 4.56 11.40 70.38
N LYS A 269 3.28 11.24 69.95
CA LYS A 269 2.48 12.14 69.07
C LYS A 269 2.97 12.37 67.62
N GLU A 270 2.13 12.42 66.59
CA GLU A 270 0.68 12.60 66.48
C GLU A 270 0.21 12.04 65.11
N GLU A 271 -0.87 11.26 65.16
CA GLU A 271 -1.95 11.05 64.17
C GLU A 271 -1.69 11.20 62.65
N GLU A 272 -1.61 10.02 62.03
CA GLU A 272 -2.22 9.59 60.75
C GLU A 272 -3.72 10.03 60.59
N PRO A 273 -4.40 9.94 59.41
CA PRO A 273 -4.32 8.79 58.51
C PRO A 273 -4.60 8.96 56.99
N THR A 274 -4.15 7.89 56.27
CA THR A 274 -4.84 7.11 55.20
C THR A 274 -5.11 7.74 53.81
N ASP A 275 -5.16 6.98 52.69
CA ASP A 275 -5.22 5.53 52.50
C ASP A 275 -4.59 5.10 51.16
N ASN A 276 -4.28 3.81 51.13
CA ASN A 276 -3.59 3.03 50.13
C ASN A 276 -4.32 2.84 48.79
N LYS A 277 -3.46 2.58 47.79
CA LYS A 277 -3.64 1.86 46.52
C LYS A 277 -4.37 0.49 46.70
N PRO A 278 -4.40 -0.39 45.68
CA PRO A 278 -4.95 -0.32 44.32
C PRO A 278 -5.88 -1.54 44.04
N VAL A 279 -6.75 -1.49 43.03
CA VAL A 279 -7.30 -2.73 42.43
C VAL A 279 -7.54 -2.55 40.93
N LYS A 280 -6.82 -3.31 40.09
CA LYS A 280 -7.31 -3.81 38.80
C LYS A 280 -8.07 -5.12 39.09
N PRO A 281 -9.17 -5.42 38.38
CA PRO A 281 -8.98 -6.32 37.25
C PRO A 281 -9.82 -5.98 36.01
N GLN A 282 -9.20 -6.27 34.86
CA GLN A 282 -9.79 -6.76 33.62
C GLN A 282 -11.22 -6.30 33.27
N LEU A 283 -11.30 -5.32 32.38
CA LEU A 283 -12.44 -5.14 31.47
C LEU A 283 -11.93 -5.11 30.03
N LYS A 284 -12.64 -5.88 29.20
CA LYS A 284 -12.31 -6.34 27.85
C LYS A 284 -11.94 -5.20 26.90
N LEU A 285 -10.85 -5.39 26.16
CA LEU A 285 -10.31 -4.46 25.15
C LEU A 285 -11.22 -4.22 23.94
N SER A 286 -12.45 -4.75 23.93
CA SER A 286 -13.36 -4.70 22.78
C SER A 286 -14.38 -3.55 22.81
N ASN A 287 -14.37 -2.65 23.81
CA ASN A 287 -15.42 -1.63 23.97
C ASN A 287 -14.90 -0.17 24.16
N ILE A 288 -13.68 0.17 23.75
CA ILE A 288 -13.14 1.57 23.84
C ILE A 288 -12.90 2.22 22.46
N LEU A 289 -13.26 1.58 21.34
CA LEU A 289 -13.09 2.15 19.98
C LEU A 289 -14.41 2.48 19.26
N LYS A 290 -15.41 2.97 20.00
CA LYS A 290 -16.66 3.46 19.39
C LYS A 290 -16.94 4.89 19.81
N LEU A 291 -16.12 5.82 19.34
CA LEU A 291 -16.41 7.27 19.21
C LEU A 291 -15.21 8.01 18.58
N SER A 292 -14.88 7.68 17.32
CA SER A 292 -14.21 8.59 16.36
C SER A 292 -14.12 7.90 15.00
N SER A 293 -15.26 7.78 14.31
CA SER A 293 -15.28 7.40 12.90
C SER A 293 -14.80 8.60 12.06
N THR A 294 -13.50 8.71 11.87
CA THR A 294 -12.88 9.68 10.94
C THR A 294 -11.90 8.94 10.01
N SER A 295 -12.44 8.52 8.87
CA SER A 295 -11.82 8.31 7.54
C SER A 295 -10.43 7.67 7.37
N TRP A 296 -9.91 6.90 8.32
CA TRP A 296 -8.64 6.17 8.14
C TRP A 296 -8.71 4.65 8.30
N ASP A 297 -9.84 4.10 8.73
CA ASP A 297 -10.10 2.65 8.70
C ASP A 297 -10.32 2.21 7.24
N VAL A 298 -9.29 2.36 6.41
CA VAL A 298 -9.15 1.56 5.20
C VAL A 298 -8.70 0.20 5.71
N GLU A 299 -9.67 -0.64 6.05
CA GLU A 299 -9.41 -2.05 6.34
C GLU A 299 -8.60 -2.62 5.16
N GLU A 300 -7.67 -3.55 5.43
CA GLU A 300 -6.92 -4.24 4.36
C GLU A 300 -7.87 -4.83 3.29
N GLU A 301 -9.12 -5.10 3.68
CA GLU A 301 -10.24 -5.55 2.87
C GLU A 301 -10.69 -4.57 1.77
N ALA A 302 -10.35 -3.28 1.89
CA ALA A 302 -10.65 -2.24 0.90
C ALA A 302 -9.46 -1.90 -0.02
N MET A 303 -8.30 -2.55 0.17
CA MET A 303 -7.10 -2.32 -0.61
C MET A 303 -7.04 -3.23 -1.85
N ASP A 304 -6.39 -2.77 -2.91
CA ASP A 304 -6.15 -3.60 -4.10
C ASP A 304 -4.94 -4.51 -3.96
N ASP A 305 -4.80 -5.42 -4.92
CA ASP A 305 -3.73 -6.41 -4.96
C ASP A 305 -2.33 -5.78 -4.96
N ASP A 306 -2.14 -4.64 -5.64
CA ASP A 306 -0.85 -3.93 -5.67
C ASP A 306 -0.50 -3.36 -4.28
N GLN A 307 -1.47 -2.79 -3.58
CA GLN A 307 -1.33 -2.29 -2.21
C GLN A 307 -1.08 -3.42 -1.21
N LEU A 308 -1.81 -4.53 -1.34
CA LEU A 308 -1.65 -5.71 -0.50
C LEU A 308 -0.30 -6.40 -0.71
N ASP A 309 0.16 -6.56 -1.95
CA ASP A 309 1.48 -7.11 -2.26
C ASP A 309 2.59 -6.29 -1.59
N LEU A 310 2.46 -4.96 -1.58
CA LEU A 310 3.39 -4.08 -0.88
C LEU A 310 3.34 -4.26 0.63
N ILE A 311 2.14 -4.39 1.21
CA ILE A 311 1.93 -4.60 2.65
C ILE A 311 2.46 -5.98 3.10
N GLU A 312 2.28 -7.01 2.29
CA GLU A 312 2.78 -8.37 2.56
C GLU A 312 4.28 -8.53 2.27
N MET A 313 4.86 -7.62 1.49
CA MET A 313 6.29 -7.64 1.17
C MET A 313 7.14 -7.63 2.45
N ASN A 314 8.15 -8.51 2.47
CA ASN A 314 9.03 -8.66 3.61
C ASN A 314 9.70 -7.33 4.01
N ILE A 315 9.51 -6.93 5.27
CA ILE A 315 10.07 -5.71 5.84
C ILE A 315 11.60 -5.70 5.87
N ASN A 316 12.28 -6.84 5.74
CA ASN A 316 13.74 -6.95 5.86
C ASN A 316 14.53 -6.32 4.69
N LYS A 317 13.86 -5.77 3.67
CA LYS A 317 14.50 -5.10 2.52
C LYS A 317 13.97 -3.69 2.35
N SER A 318 14.86 -2.76 2.01
CA SER A 318 14.46 -1.40 1.63
C SER A 318 13.57 -1.42 0.40
N MET A 319 12.67 -0.44 0.31
CA MET A 319 11.70 -0.34 -0.77
C MET A 319 11.55 1.08 -1.28
N LEU A 320 11.28 1.20 -2.57
CA LEU A 320 10.89 2.42 -3.24
C LEU A 320 9.54 2.19 -3.89
N VAL A 321 8.53 2.92 -3.45
CA VAL A 321 7.15 2.83 -3.94
C VAL A 321 6.82 4.13 -4.66
N SER A 322 6.27 4.01 -5.87
CA SER A 322 5.78 5.14 -6.64
C SER A 322 4.34 4.94 -7.08
N GLY A 323 3.58 6.02 -7.21
CA GLY A 323 2.19 5.95 -7.68
C GLY A 323 1.57 7.33 -7.78
N CYS A 324 0.47 7.44 -8.51
CA CYS A 324 -0.21 8.73 -8.71
C CYS A 324 -0.86 9.29 -7.43
N ALA A 325 -1.34 10.53 -7.47
CA ALA A 325 -2.10 11.16 -6.38
C ALA A 325 -3.31 10.28 -5.98
N GLY A 326 -3.47 9.92 -4.71
CA GLY A 326 -4.62 9.10 -4.28
C GLY A 326 -4.47 7.59 -4.49
N SER A 327 -3.25 7.10 -4.76
CA SER A 327 -2.96 5.66 -4.90
C SER A 327 -2.76 4.90 -3.58
N GLY A 328 -2.91 5.57 -2.42
CA GLY A 328 -2.77 4.93 -1.11
C GLY A 328 -1.35 4.88 -0.52
N LYS A 329 -0.34 5.51 -1.15
CA LYS A 329 1.06 5.55 -0.66
C LYS A 329 1.19 5.84 0.84
N SER A 330 0.57 6.93 1.29
CA SER A 330 0.57 7.36 2.69
C SER A 330 -0.06 6.32 3.63
N VAL A 331 -1.10 5.62 3.17
CA VAL A 331 -1.76 4.54 3.93
C VAL A 331 -0.79 3.37 4.08
N ILE A 332 -0.17 2.92 2.99
CA ILE A 332 0.83 1.84 3.02
C ILE A 332 2.02 2.19 3.92
N ALA A 333 2.49 3.44 3.88
CA ALA A 333 3.59 3.91 4.73
C ALA A 333 3.26 3.75 6.23
N MET A 334 2.01 4.04 6.63
CA MET A 334 1.55 3.87 8.01
C MET A 334 1.35 2.40 8.38
N HIS A 335 0.75 1.58 7.51
CA HIS A 335 0.65 0.13 7.73
C HIS A 335 2.02 -0.51 7.91
N LYS A 336 3.01 -0.13 7.09
CA LYS A 336 4.40 -0.58 7.25
C LYS A 336 5.01 -0.11 8.55
N ALA A 337 4.77 1.14 8.95
CA ALA A 337 5.27 1.64 10.22
C ALA A 337 4.73 0.81 11.40
N GLU A 338 3.45 0.48 11.37
CA GLU A 338 2.81 -0.34 12.40
C GLU A 338 3.31 -1.80 12.37
N GLN A 339 3.37 -2.44 11.21
CA GLN A 339 3.88 -3.80 11.06
C GLN A 339 5.30 -3.95 11.63
N VAL A 340 6.19 -3.03 11.27
CA VAL A 340 7.57 -3.03 11.75
C VAL A 340 7.62 -2.76 13.26
N ALA A 341 6.83 -1.82 13.75
CA ALA A 341 6.80 -1.52 15.19
C ALA A 341 6.27 -2.69 16.02
N ARG A 342 5.32 -3.48 15.48
CA ARG A 342 4.82 -4.73 16.11
C ARG A 342 5.89 -5.81 16.23
N THR A 343 6.96 -5.77 15.44
CA THR A 343 8.12 -6.68 15.64
C THR A 343 9.05 -6.22 16.77
N GLY A 344 8.74 -5.11 17.43
CA GLY A 344 9.60 -4.47 18.43
C GLY A 344 10.77 -3.66 17.86
N ALA A 345 10.80 -3.43 16.54
CA ALA A 345 11.83 -2.61 15.91
C ALA A 345 11.48 -1.12 16.03
N SER A 346 12.52 -0.28 16.14
CA SER A 346 12.33 1.18 16.17
C SER A 346 12.06 1.73 14.78
N VAL A 347 11.02 2.57 14.64
CA VAL A 347 10.60 3.15 13.35
C VAL A 347 10.44 4.66 13.49
N ILE A 348 10.92 5.39 12.48
CA ILE A 348 10.62 6.80 12.28
C ILE A 348 9.96 6.98 10.92
N LEU A 349 8.74 7.52 10.90
CA LEU A 349 8.04 7.98 9.71
C LEU A 349 8.24 9.48 9.55
N ILE A 350 8.67 9.91 8.36
CA ILE A 350 8.99 11.30 8.03
C ILE A 350 8.07 11.76 6.90
N ALA A 351 7.38 12.87 7.13
CA ALA A 351 6.61 13.57 6.09
C ALA A 351 7.22 14.94 5.76
N TYR A 352 6.98 15.42 4.55
CA TYR A 352 7.47 16.71 4.11
C TYR A 352 6.74 17.89 4.79
N THR A 353 5.41 17.93 4.72
CA THR A 353 4.63 19.08 5.19
C THR A 353 4.24 18.96 6.66
N LYS A 354 4.18 20.11 7.35
CA LYS A 354 3.63 20.18 8.72
C LYS A 354 2.15 19.78 8.75
N SER A 355 1.39 20.08 7.69
CA SER A 355 -0.03 19.74 7.60
C SER A 355 -0.25 18.23 7.50
N LEU A 356 0.47 17.55 6.61
CA LEU A 356 0.41 16.09 6.50
C LEU A 356 0.83 15.42 7.81
N SER A 357 1.87 15.98 8.45
CA SER A 357 2.31 15.51 9.76
C SER A 357 1.30 15.72 10.89
N ALA A 358 0.48 16.78 10.84
CA ALA A 358 -0.60 16.99 11.79
C ALA A 358 -1.75 16.02 11.49
N PHE A 359 -2.18 15.96 10.23
CA PHE A 359 -3.24 15.08 9.74
C PHE A 359 -2.99 13.60 10.03
N MET A 360 -1.76 13.10 9.85
CA MET A 360 -1.41 11.70 10.15
C MET A 360 -1.28 11.39 11.64
N ARG A 361 -1.18 12.42 12.51
CA ARG A 361 -1.20 12.24 13.97
C ARG A 361 -2.58 12.44 14.57
N ASP A 362 -3.53 12.90 13.76
CA ASP A 362 -4.89 13.20 14.16
C ASP A 362 -5.61 11.93 14.63
N GLY A 363 -6.30 11.99 15.77
CA GLY A 363 -6.91 10.82 16.40
C GLY A 363 -5.95 9.78 17.02
N ILE A 364 -4.61 9.95 16.92
CA ILE A 364 -3.63 9.01 17.48
C ILE A 364 -2.95 9.57 18.72
N ASN A 365 -3.07 8.87 19.85
CA ASN A 365 -2.38 9.24 21.08
C ASN A 365 -0.87 8.94 20.98
N GLU A 366 -0.03 9.98 21.00
CA GLU A 366 1.44 9.86 20.92
C GLU A 366 2.04 8.94 21.99
N LYS A 367 1.37 8.73 23.13
CA LYS A 367 1.84 7.82 24.19
C LYS A 367 1.58 6.34 23.89
N THR A 368 0.68 6.03 22.95
CA THR A 368 0.33 4.66 22.56
C THR A 368 0.83 4.29 21.16
N LEU A 369 1.40 5.26 20.43
CA LEU A 369 1.96 5.06 19.11
C LEU A 369 3.20 4.16 19.19
N LEU A 370 3.20 3.06 18.44
CA LEU A 370 4.30 2.09 18.43
C LEU A 370 5.54 2.61 17.68
N TYR A 371 5.40 3.68 16.89
CA TYR A 371 6.46 4.31 16.10
C TYR A 371 6.51 5.83 16.28
N LYS A 372 7.58 6.47 15.80
CA LYS A 372 7.76 7.93 15.86
C LYS A 372 7.37 8.56 14.53
N PHE A 373 6.72 9.72 14.60
CA PHE A 373 6.32 10.48 13.42
C PHE A 373 6.88 11.91 13.49
N TYR A 374 7.60 12.35 12.45
CA TYR A 374 8.16 13.70 12.37
C TYR A 374 7.90 14.37 11.03
N HIS A 375 7.70 15.68 11.04
CA HIS A 375 7.96 16.47 9.84
C HIS A 375 9.48 16.67 9.68
N HIS A 376 9.95 16.74 8.44
CA HIS A 376 11.38 16.76 8.12
C HIS A 376 12.21 17.79 8.93
N TYR A 377 11.76 19.05 9.01
CA TYR A 377 12.49 20.10 9.72
C TYR A 377 12.74 19.75 11.20
N ARG A 378 11.75 19.18 11.90
CA ARG A 378 11.92 18.71 13.28
C ARG A 378 12.91 17.57 13.36
N TRP A 379 12.81 16.59 12.47
CA TRP A 379 13.75 15.45 12.44
C TRP A 379 15.19 15.92 12.23
N LYS A 380 15.43 16.82 11.26
CA LYS A 380 16.77 17.30 10.90
C LYS A 380 17.31 18.36 11.86
N GLU A 381 16.59 19.46 12.03
CA GLU A 381 17.12 20.66 12.69
C GLU A 381 16.93 20.64 14.21
N GLN A 382 15.80 20.13 14.69
CA GLN A 382 15.48 20.13 16.12
C GLN A 382 16.01 18.88 16.83
N LEU A 383 15.86 17.70 16.21
CA LEU A 383 16.23 16.42 16.80
C LEU A 383 17.60 15.90 16.34
N LYS A 384 18.25 16.61 15.40
CA LYS A 384 19.60 16.29 14.89
C LYS A 384 19.70 14.90 14.25
N LYS A 385 18.73 14.58 13.38
CA LYS A 385 18.69 13.36 12.55
C LYS A 385 18.78 12.05 13.37
N PRO A 386 17.85 11.80 14.30
CA PRO A 386 17.88 10.57 15.08
C PRO A 386 17.72 9.34 14.20
N SER A 387 18.53 8.31 14.45
CA SER A 387 18.48 7.02 13.75
C SER A 387 17.44 6.07 14.34
N ALA A 388 16.91 5.18 13.50
CA ALA A 388 16.03 4.10 13.88
C ALA A 388 16.37 2.83 13.10
N ASP A 389 15.81 1.68 13.49
CA ASP A 389 15.95 0.46 12.69
C ASP A 389 15.38 0.65 11.29
N TYR A 390 14.25 1.37 11.21
CA TYR A 390 13.59 1.70 9.96
C TYR A 390 13.30 3.19 9.82
N ILE A 391 13.63 3.74 8.65
CA ILE A 391 13.24 5.10 8.25
C ILE A 391 12.24 4.99 7.11
N ILE A 392 11.04 5.51 7.34
CA ILE A 392 9.97 5.59 6.33
C ILE A 392 9.82 7.04 5.94
N VAL A 393 9.80 7.33 4.64
CA VAL A 393 9.68 8.70 4.14
C VAL A 393 8.57 8.77 3.09
N ASP A 394 7.57 9.60 3.36
CA ASP A 394 6.51 9.93 2.40
C ASP A 394 6.87 11.22 1.63
N GLU A 395 6.35 11.33 0.41
CA GLU A 395 6.67 12.40 -0.54
C GLU A 395 8.20 12.52 -0.79
N ILE A 396 8.89 11.40 -0.97
CA ILE A 396 10.37 11.32 -1.11
C ILE A 396 10.92 12.22 -2.23
N GLN A 397 10.14 12.44 -3.29
CA GLN A 397 10.51 13.27 -4.43
C GLN A 397 10.56 14.76 -4.11
N ASP A 398 10.10 15.20 -2.93
CA ASP A 398 10.25 16.58 -2.48
C ASP A 398 11.58 16.81 -1.75
N PHE A 399 12.42 15.78 -1.61
CA PHE A 399 13.72 15.86 -0.94
C PHE A 399 14.88 16.00 -1.94
N THR A 400 15.95 16.64 -1.45
CA THR A 400 17.23 16.74 -2.16
C THR A 400 17.98 15.42 -2.08
N ARG A 401 18.95 15.23 -2.98
CA ARG A 401 19.85 14.07 -2.96
C ARG A 401 20.53 13.91 -1.60
N GLU A 402 20.98 15.01 -1.01
CA GLU A 402 21.68 15.02 0.27
C GLU A 402 20.75 14.58 1.42
N GLU A 403 19.52 15.09 1.47
CA GLU A 403 18.52 14.68 2.48
C GLU A 403 18.16 13.19 2.35
N ILE A 404 18.11 12.66 1.12
CA ILE A 404 17.81 11.25 0.89
C ILE A 404 18.94 10.36 1.40
N LEU A 405 20.20 10.77 1.17
CA LEU A 405 21.36 10.11 1.77
C LEU A 405 21.32 10.17 3.31
N GLU A 406 20.88 11.30 3.89
CA GLU A 406 20.70 11.40 5.35
C GLU A 406 19.64 10.44 5.89
N PHE A 407 18.54 10.20 5.17
CA PHE A 407 17.54 9.19 5.54
C PHE A 407 18.10 7.77 5.48
N MET A 408 18.88 7.47 4.44
CA MET A 408 19.54 6.17 4.28
C MET A 408 20.54 5.90 5.41
N GLU A 409 21.35 6.90 5.77
CA GLU A 409 22.33 6.81 6.87
C GLU A 409 21.65 6.64 8.24
N ALA A 410 20.48 7.26 8.44
CA ALA A 410 19.73 7.15 9.68
C ALA A 410 18.99 5.81 9.86
N ALA A 411 18.89 4.97 8.81
CA ALA A 411 18.26 3.66 8.86
C ALA A 411 19.29 2.56 9.19
N ARG A 412 19.10 1.86 10.32
CA ARG A 412 20.03 0.78 10.73
C ARG A 412 19.76 -0.56 10.02
N LYS A 413 18.52 -0.81 9.58
CA LYS A 413 18.13 -2.07 8.92
C LYS A 413 17.64 -1.84 7.49
N ALA A 414 16.59 -1.04 7.31
CA ALA A 414 16.03 -0.75 6.00
C ALA A 414 15.30 0.59 5.97
N TYR A 415 15.03 1.09 4.77
CA TYR A 415 14.30 2.33 4.55
C TYR A 415 13.21 2.15 3.50
N PHE A 416 12.04 2.77 3.72
CA PHE A 416 10.89 2.68 2.82
C PHE A 416 10.55 4.07 2.30
N PHE A 417 10.69 4.27 1.00
CA PHE A 417 10.47 5.55 0.35
C PHE A 417 9.21 5.50 -0.51
N PHE A 418 8.34 6.50 -0.34
CA PHE A 418 7.08 6.62 -1.06
C PHE A 418 7.04 7.97 -1.78
N GLY A 419 6.73 7.99 -3.09
CA GLY A 419 6.67 9.26 -3.81
C GLY A 419 5.96 9.26 -5.16
N ASP A 420 5.80 10.46 -5.71
CA ASP A 420 5.13 10.72 -6.98
C ASP A 420 5.83 11.87 -7.74
N SER A 421 6.61 11.54 -8.78
CA SER A 421 7.35 12.51 -9.60
C SER A 421 6.45 13.65 -10.14
N ALA A 422 5.17 13.37 -10.42
CA ALA A 422 4.22 14.37 -10.94
C ALA A 422 3.85 15.46 -9.92
N GLN A 423 4.04 15.22 -8.63
CA GLN A 423 3.68 16.15 -7.56
C GLN A 423 4.86 16.94 -6.99
N SER A 424 6.05 16.92 -7.61
CA SER A 424 7.19 17.69 -7.12
C SER A 424 7.02 19.21 -7.38
N ILE A 425 6.71 19.99 -6.34
CA ILE A 425 6.35 21.43 -6.42
C ILE A 425 7.28 22.38 -5.63
N TYR A 426 8.38 21.88 -5.08
CA TYR A 426 9.28 22.69 -4.25
C TYR A 426 10.50 23.26 -4.99
N LYS A 427 10.66 22.98 -6.29
CA LYS A 427 11.76 23.54 -7.11
C LYS A 427 11.76 25.06 -7.13
N GLN A 428 10.58 25.68 -7.26
CA GLN A 428 10.43 27.12 -7.23
C GLN A 428 10.88 27.80 -5.92
N TYR A 429 10.96 27.06 -4.81
CA TYR A 429 11.48 27.55 -3.54
C TYR A 429 12.99 27.30 -3.38
N GLY A 430 13.70 27.04 -4.48
CA GLY A 430 15.15 26.81 -4.50
C GLY A 430 15.57 25.40 -4.10
N LYS A 431 14.64 24.45 -4.03
CA LYS A 431 14.94 23.07 -3.65
C LYS A 431 15.26 22.21 -4.88
N ASN A 432 16.47 21.67 -4.93
CA ASN A 432 16.88 20.73 -5.98
C ASN A 432 16.26 19.35 -5.76
N THR A 433 14.96 19.23 -6.01
CA THR A 433 14.22 17.97 -5.88
C THR A 433 14.62 16.98 -6.96
N ILE A 434 14.59 15.69 -6.63
CA ILE A 434 14.95 14.61 -7.53
C ILE A 434 13.75 13.74 -7.91
N SER A 435 13.76 13.20 -9.13
CA SER A 435 12.75 12.30 -9.66
C SER A 435 12.83 10.90 -9.03
N ILE A 436 11.77 10.11 -9.15
CA ILE A 436 11.76 8.71 -8.69
C ILE A 436 12.82 7.88 -9.43
N GLU A 437 13.09 8.17 -10.69
CA GLU A 437 14.13 7.53 -11.50
C GLU A 437 15.53 7.83 -10.94
N GLU A 438 15.79 9.07 -10.53
CA GLU A 438 17.04 9.46 -9.88
C GLU A 438 17.18 8.83 -8.49
N ILE A 439 16.09 8.70 -7.73
CA ILE A 439 16.07 8.01 -6.43
C ILE A 439 16.37 6.52 -6.62
N SER A 440 15.77 5.90 -7.64
CA SER A 440 16.04 4.51 -8.02
C SER A 440 17.52 4.31 -8.35
N ALA A 441 18.11 5.20 -9.15
CA ALA A 441 19.53 5.15 -9.48
C ALA A 441 20.43 5.38 -8.25
N LEU A 442 20.03 6.27 -7.33
CA LEU A 442 20.77 6.56 -6.11
C LEU A 442 20.75 5.38 -5.11
N THR A 443 19.60 4.75 -4.95
CA THR A 443 19.36 3.69 -3.95
C THR A 443 19.66 2.29 -4.49
N GLY A 444 19.70 2.11 -5.81
CA GLY A 444 19.74 0.81 -6.47
C GLY A 444 18.42 0.02 -6.39
N LEU A 445 17.35 0.64 -5.87
CA LEU A 445 16.04 0.00 -5.72
C LEU A 445 15.22 0.16 -7.00
N THR A 446 14.51 -0.89 -7.39
CA THR A 446 13.52 -0.82 -8.47
C THR A 446 12.22 -0.23 -7.91
N PRO A 447 11.65 0.85 -8.49
CA PRO A 447 10.39 1.40 -8.04
C PRO A 447 9.26 0.38 -8.21
N MET A 448 8.50 0.16 -7.15
CA MET A 448 7.26 -0.61 -7.18
C MET A 448 6.11 0.36 -7.42
N LEU A 449 5.30 0.07 -8.44
CA LEU A 449 4.32 1.01 -8.95
C LEU A 449 2.92 0.68 -8.43
N LEU A 450 2.26 1.69 -7.88
CA LEU A 450 0.83 1.70 -7.55
C LEU A 450 0.09 2.39 -8.68
N TYR A 451 -0.73 1.62 -9.41
CA TYR A 451 -1.38 2.12 -10.61
C TYR A 451 -2.71 2.80 -10.31
N ASN A 452 -3.51 2.23 -9.39
CA ASN A 452 -4.87 2.69 -9.17
C ASN A 452 -4.97 3.97 -8.34
N ASN A 453 -6.00 4.76 -8.62
CA ASN A 453 -6.38 5.98 -7.93
C ASN A 453 -7.75 5.80 -7.27
N TYR A 454 -7.80 5.91 -5.95
CA TYR A 454 -9.00 5.73 -5.15
C TYR A 454 -9.70 7.03 -4.75
N ARG A 455 -9.01 8.16 -4.95
CA ARG A 455 -9.45 9.46 -4.47
C ARG A 455 -10.24 10.23 -5.51
N LEU A 456 -9.67 10.42 -6.69
CA LEU A 456 -10.08 11.47 -7.61
C LEU A 456 -11.23 11.02 -8.51
N PRO A 457 -12.38 11.73 -8.56
CA PRO A 457 -13.46 11.44 -9.49
C PRO A 457 -12.99 11.47 -10.96
N ARG A 458 -13.49 10.54 -11.77
CA ARG A 458 -13.10 10.38 -13.18
C ARG A 458 -13.19 11.66 -14.03
N PRO A 459 -14.26 12.48 -13.93
CA PRO A 459 -14.33 13.73 -14.69
C PRO A 459 -13.23 14.73 -14.32
N ILE A 460 -12.91 14.82 -13.03
CA ILE A 460 -11.86 15.72 -12.52
C ILE A 460 -10.50 15.19 -12.93
N ALA A 461 -10.26 13.89 -12.77
CA ALA A 461 -9.06 13.20 -13.18
C ALA A 461 -8.71 13.47 -14.65
N LYS A 462 -9.69 13.30 -15.54
CA LYS A 462 -9.54 13.56 -16.97
C LYS A 462 -9.08 14.99 -17.24
N ILE A 463 -9.69 15.98 -16.59
CA ILE A 463 -9.27 17.39 -16.75
C ILE A 463 -7.85 17.60 -16.22
N THR A 464 -7.56 17.10 -15.02
CA THR A 464 -6.26 17.30 -14.39
C THR A 464 -5.12 16.66 -15.16
N GLN A 465 -5.33 15.48 -15.78
CA GLN A 465 -4.29 14.81 -16.56
C GLN A 465 -4.11 15.40 -17.96
N ASP A 466 -5.21 15.62 -18.69
CA ASP A 466 -5.13 16.01 -20.09
C ASP A 466 -4.75 17.48 -20.29
N TYR A 467 -5.09 18.37 -19.33
CA TYR A 467 -4.96 19.82 -19.50
C TYR A 467 -4.03 20.47 -18.46
N VAL A 468 -4.09 20.03 -17.20
CA VAL A 468 -3.39 20.73 -16.11
C VAL A 468 -1.99 20.18 -15.87
N GLY A 469 -1.85 18.85 -15.78
CA GLY A 469 -0.65 18.16 -15.36
C GLY A 469 0.55 18.41 -16.27
N VAL A 470 1.75 18.36 -15.68
CA VAL A 470 3.03 18.56 -16.35
C VAL A 470 3.84 17.28 -16.18
N HIS A 471 4.23 16.63 -17.29
CA HIS A 471 4.89 15.33 -17.28
C HIS A 471 4.12 14.24 -16.52
N VAL A 472 2.79 14.27 -16.64
CA VAL A 472 1.90 13.26 -16.09
C VAL A 472 1.59 12.19 -17.14
N ASN A 473 1.26 10.98 -16.68
CA ASN A 473 0.79 9.94 -17.58
C ASN A 473 -0.57 10.33 -18.19
N PRO A 474 -0.86 9.92 -19.44
CA PRO A 474 -2.16 10.11 -20.05
C PRO A 474 -3.29 9.54 -19.19
N TYR A 475 -4.48 10.15 -19.28
CA TYR A 475 -5.65 9.64 -18.57
C TYR A 475 -6.05 8.24 -19.05
N GLU A 476 -6.18 7.29 -18.12
CA GLU A 476 -6.73 5.96 -18.36
C GLU A 476 -7.91 5.70 -17.41
N ASP A 477 -9.11 5.43 -17.94
CA ASP A 477 -10.32 5.26 -17.13
C ASP A 477 -10.20 4.15 -16.08
N ARG A 478 -9.52 3.05 -16.44
CA ARG A 478 -9.30 1.87 -15.57
C ARG A 478 -8.47 2.17 -14.33
N VAL A 479 -7.66 3.24 -14.34
CA VAL A 479 -6.83 3.66 -13.20
C VAL A 479 -7.70 4.24 -12.09
N TYR A 480 -8.80 4.90 -12.42
CA TYR A 480 -9.60 5.68 -11.46
C TYR A 480 -10.77 4.85 -10.93
N GLN A 481 -10.64 4.43 -9.67
CA GLN A 481 -11.62 3.59 -8.96
C GLN A 481 -12.75 4.40 -8.32
N ASN A 482 -12.57 5.71 -8.14
CA ASN A 482 -13.67 6.59 -7.76
C ASN A 482 -14.67 6.74 -8.94
N LYS A 483 -15.81 6.05 -8.82
CA LYS A 483 -16.85 5.95 -9.86
C LYS A 483 -17.78 7.16 -9.95
N GLU A 484 -17.51 8.23 -9.20
CA GLU A 484 -18.32 9.43 -9.26
C GLU A 484 -18.29 10.09 -10.63
N LYS A 485 -19.48 10.56 -11.04
CA LYS A 485 -19.72 11.15 -12.36
C LYS A 485 -20.02 12.65 -12.29
N ALA A 486 -19.99 13.23 -11.09
CA ALA A 486 -20.22 14.66 -10.91
C ALA A 486 -19.15 15.45 -11.68
N LEU A 487 -19.61 16.38 -12.52
CA LEU A 487 -18.71 17.28 -13.23
C LEU A 487 -18.20 18.36 -12.27
N PRO A 488 -16.94 18.81 -12.41
CA PRO A 488 -16.46 19.99 -11.69
C PRO A 488 -17.20 21.25 -12.16
N HIS A 489 -17.21 22.27 -11.31
CA HIS A 489 -17.89 23.54 -11.57
C HIS A 489 -16.84 24.62 -11.79
N PHE A 490 -16.79 25.22 -12.97
CA PHE A 490 -15.96 26.38 -13.28
C PHE A 490 -16.86 27.60 -13.42
N VAL A 491 -16.89 28.41 -12.38
CA VAL A 491 -17.92 29.46 -12.19
C VAL A 491 -17.29 30.84 -12.34
N HIS A 492 -17.84 31.62 -13.26
CA HIS A 492 -17.52 33.04 -13.40
C HIS A 492 -18.33 33.86 -12.38
N LEU A 493 -17.66 34.73 -11.64
CA LEU A 493 -18.24 35.63 -10.65
C LEU A 493 -17.55 37.00 -10.76
N ASP A 494 -18.31 38.09 -10.83
CA ASP A 494 -17.87 39.44 -11.24
C ASP A 494 -16.91 40.13 -10.25
N GLY A 495 -16.66 39.53 -9.07
CA GLY A 495 -15.63 40.04 -8.18
C GLY A 495 -15.50 39.31 -6.85
N PHE A 496 -14.65 39.89 -6.00
CA PHE A 496 -14.26 39.31 -4.71
C PHE A 496 -15.46 38.99 -3.81
N GLU A 497 -16.38 39.95 -3.64
CA GLU A 497 -17.56 39.78 -2.76
C GLU A 497 -18.52 38.70 -3.24
N GLU A 498 -18.69 38.55 -4.55
CA GLU A 498 -19.56 37.51 -5.12
C GLU A 498 -18.96 36.11 -4.95
N GLN A 499 -17.64 35.97 -5.14
CA GLN A 499 -16.93 34.73 -4.80
C GLN A 499 -17.04 34.39 -3.32
N ILE A 500 -16.96 35.38 -2.42
CA ILE A 500 -17.20 35.15 -0.99
C ILE A 500 -18.63 34.67 -0.76
N SER A 501 -19.65 35.28 -1.37
CA SER A 501 -21.04 34.83 -1.27
C SER A 501 -21.23 33.39 -1.78
N ALA A 502 -20.56 33.03 -2.88
CA ALA A 502 -20.56 31.67 -3.41
C ALA A 502 -19.90 30.68 -2.44
N ILE A 503 -18.74 31.02 -1.87
CA ILE A 503 -18.08 30.20 -0.83
C ILE A 503 -19.03 29.96 0.34
N ARG A 504 -19.72 31.00 0.83
CA ARG A 504 -20.71 30.88 1.93
C ARG A 504 -21.81 29.89 1.59
N THR A 505 -22.38 30.03 0.39
CA THR A 505 -23.45 29.16 -0.10
C THR A 505 -22.98 27.70 -0.16
N LEU A 506 -21.75 27.45 -0.60
CA LEU A 506 -21.18 26.10 -0.65
C LEU A 506 -20.89 25.55 0.75
N ILE A 507 -20.34 26.37 1.66
CA ILE A 507 -20.13 25.95 3.06
C ILE A 507 -21.46 25.54 3.67
N GLU A 508 -22.50 26.37 3.57
CA GLU A 508 -23.84 26.04 4.06
C GLU A 508 -24.40 24.77 3.40
N LYS A 509 -24.29 24.64 2.06
CA LYS A 509 -24.76 23.46 1.31
C LYS A 509 -24.20 22.15 1.87
N TYR A 510 -22.92 22.13 2.26
CA TYR A 510 -22.22 20.93 2.69
C TYR A 510 -22.11 20.76 4.22
N THR A 511 -22.51 21.76 5.01
CA THR A 511 -22.51 21.71 6.49
C THR A 511 -23.91 21.73 7.11
N ARG A 512 -24.97 21.91 6.31
CA ARG A 512 -26.37 21.97 6.79
C ARG A 512 -26.86 20.69 7.47
N ASN A 513 -26.32 19.52 7.12
CA ASN A 513 -26.74 18.24 7.69
C ASN A 513 -25.58 17.62 8.48
N ILE A 514 -25.71 17.56 9.80
CA ILE A 514 -24.69 17.02 10.72
C ILE A 514 -24.34 15.55 10.38
N PHE A 515 -25.29 14.79 9.82
CA PHE A 515 -25.08 13.39 9.44
C PHE A 515 -24.38 13.21 8.08
N ASP A 516 -24.31 14.24 7.24
CA ASP A 516 -23.64 14.22 5.92
C ASP A 516 -22.44 15.17 5.86
N ASN A 517 -21.91 15.60 7.02
CA ASN A 517 -20.85 16.59 7.07
C ASN A 517 -19.67 16.19 6.16
N ARG A 518 -19.43 17.01 5.14
CA ARG A 518 -18.33 16.84 4.18
C ARG A 518 -17.15 17.71 4.59
N SER A 519 -15.95 17.17 4.51
CA SER A 519 -14.72 17.95 4.66
C SER A 519 -14.56 18.95 3.50
N ILE A 520 -14.34 20.23 3.82
CA ILE A 520 -14.21 21.31 2.83
C ILE A 520 -12.80 21.90 2.88
N GLY A 521 -12.10 21.87 1.74
CA GLY A 521 -10.83 22.56 1.54
C GLY A 521 -11.00 23.79 0.66
N ILE A 522 -10.74 24.98 1.19
CA ILE A 522 -10.71 26.23 0.42
C ILE A 522 -9.25 26.57 0.14
N LEU A 523 -8.80 26.31 -1.08
CA LEU A 523 -7.38 26.34 -1.42
C LEU A 523 -7.07 27.55 -2.29
N LEU A 524 -6.01 28.30 -1.94
CA LEU A 524 -5.65 29.56 -2.59
C LEU A 524 -4.21 29.55 -3.12
N PRO A 525 -3.88 30.37 -4.13
CA PRO A 525 -2.53 30.37 -4.70
C PRO A 525 -1.48 31.07 -3.81
N SER A 526 -1.88 31.96 -2.89
CA SER A 526 -0.93 32.71 -2.04
C SER A 526 -1.44 32.94 -0.61
N ASN A 527 -0.50 33.14 0.32
CA ASN A 527 -0.82 33.46 1.71
C ASN A 527 -1.61 34.78 1.85
N ASP A 528 -1.32 35.79 1.02
CA ASP A 528 -2.05 37.06 1.05
C ASP A 528 -3.55 36.88 0.76
N LEU A 529 -3.88 35.99 -0.18
CA LEU A 529 -5.28 35.69 -0.47
C LEU A 529 -5.93 34.85 0.63
N VAL A 530 -5.19 33.90 1.25
CA VAL A 530 -5.67 33.18 2.43
C VAL A 530 -6.02 34.15 3.56
N ILE A 531 -5.16 35.14 3.82
CA ILE A 531 -5.38 36.16 4.85
C ILE A 531 -6.63 37.00 4.53
N LYS A 532 -6.79 37.45 3.28
CA LYS A 532 -7.96 38.24 2.85
C LYS A 532 -9.27 37.46 3.00
N ILE A 533 -9.31 36.21 2.55
CA ILE A 533 -10.50 35.36 2.70
C ILE A 533 -10.78 35.05 4.16
N CYS A 534 -9.74 34.74 4.95
CA CYS A 534 -9.85 34.50 6.39
C CYS A 534 -10.52 35.68 7.10
N GLN A 535 -10.03 36.90 6.86
CA GLN A 535 -10.61 38.11 7.44
C GLN A 535 -12.09 38.26 7.07
N LYS A 536 -12.42 38.09 5.79
CA LYS A 536 -13.80 38.28 5.32
C LYS A 536 -14.78 37.24 5.85
N LEU A 537 -14.36 35.98 5.97
CA LEU A 537 -15.19 34.92 6.53
C LEU A 537 -15.36 35.08 8.05
N GLN A 538 -14.32 35.53 8.76
CA GLN A 538 -14.39 35.88 10.18
C GLN A 538 -15.33 37.07 10.44
N GLU A 539 -15.27 38.12 9.60
CA GLU A 539 -16.21 39.26 9.64
C GLU A 539 -17.67 38.82 9.40
N SER A 540 -17.87 37.69 8.74
CA SER A 540 -19.18 37.11 8.44
C SER A 540 -19.64 36.07 9.47
N ASP A 541 -18.92 35.94 10.60
CA ASP A 541 -19.16 34.95 11.67
C ASP A 541 -19.17 33.49 11.18
N ILE A 542 -18.38 33.17 10.16
CA ILE A 542 -18.29 31.80 9.63
C ILE A 542 -17.11 31.08 10.30
N PRO A 543 -17.37 30.01 11.07
CA PRO A 543 -16.31 29.26 11.72
C PRO A 543 -15.50 28.51 10.65
N CYS A 544 -14.22 28.82 10.58
CA CYS A 544 -13.26 28.21 9.65
C CYS A 544 -11.91 28.03 10.36
N GLU A 545 -11.09 27.16 9.82
CA GLU A 545 -9.73 26.90 10.25
C GLU A 545 -8.75 27.35 9.18
N PHE A 546 -7.61 27.90 9.59
CA PHE A 546 -6.71 28.59 8.67
C PHE A 546 -5.27 28.17 8.87
N LYS A 547 -4.54 28.15 7.77
CA LYS A 547 -3.10 28.04 7.76
C LYS A 547 -2.45 29.00 6.77
N TYR A 548 -1.61 29.89 7.29
CA TYR A 548 -0.82 30.80 6.47
C TYR A 548 0.44 31.29 7.20
N THR A 549 1.39 31.76 6.41
CA THR A 549 2.52 32.57 6.90
C THR A 549 2.34 33.98 6.37
N ASN A 550 2.36 34.97 7.27
CA ASN A 550 2.37 36.38 6.88
C ASN A 550 3.82 36.84 6.75
N ASP A 551 4.30 36.99 5.52
CA ASP A 551 5.69 37.30 5.21
C ASP A 551 6.12 38.68 5.75
N ASN A 552 5.19 39.64 5.81
CA ASN A 552 5.47 41.01 6.31
C ASN A 552 5.71 41.06 7.82
N SER A 553 5.06 40.18 8.58
CA SER A 553 5.16 40.14 10.06
C SER A 553 5.92 38.92 10.58
N ASN A 554 6.35 38.04 9.67
CA ASN A 554 6.89 36.71 9.97
C ASN A 554 6.00 35.89 10.92
N ARG A 555 4.69 36.19 10.93
CA ARG A 555 3.71 35.53 11.79
C ARG A 555 3.22 34.26 11.11
N PHE A 556 3.40 33.13 11.79
CA PHE A 556 2.85 31.84 11.38
C PHE A 556 1.54 31.56 12.13
N VAL A 557 0.49 31.20 11.39
CA VAL A 557 -0.82 30.80 11.94
C VAL A 557 -1.17 29.43 11.39
N ASP A 558 -1.50 28.50 12.29
CA ASP A 558 -1.96 27.14 11.96
C ASP A 558 -3.00 26.74 13.02
N THR A 559 -4.27 26.80 12.63
CA THR A 559 -5.42 26.43 13.49
C THR A 559 -6.15 25.20 12.93
N LEU A 560 -5.50 24.43 12.05
CA LEU A 560 -6.11 23.26 11.43
C LEU A 560 -6.37 22.18 12.48
N ASP A 561 -7.60 21.71 12.55
CA ASP A 561 -8.04 20.62 13.41
C ASP A 561 -8.82 19.62 12.56
N PHE A 562 -8.20 18.47 12.28
CA PHE A 562 -8.76 17.51 11.35
C PHE A 562 -9.83 16.60 11.97
N GLU A 563 -10.09 16.74 13.29
CA GLU A 563 -11.22 16.11 13.98
C GLU A 563 -12.53 16.88 13.71
N THR A 564 -12.44 18.13 13.24
CA THR A 564 -13.61 18.95 12.90
C THR A 564 -13.91 18.97 11.39
N TYR A 565 -15.19 19.15 11.07
CA TYR A 565 -15.67 19.40 9.71
C TYR A 565 -15.69 20.90 9.34
N LEU A 566 -15.04 21.77 10.13
CA LEU A 566 -14.93 23.18 9.78
C LEU A 566 -14.14 23.34 8.47
N PRO A 567 -14.51 24.30 7.60
CA PRO A 567 -13.79 24.57 6.37
C PRO A 567 -12.33 24.91 6.65
N LYS A 568 -11.42 24.24 5.95
CA LYS A 568 -9.97 24.40 6.10
C LYS A 568 -9.43 25.25 4.97
N ILE A 569 -8.85 26.40 5.30
CA ILE A 569 -8.38 27.41 4.35
C ILE A 569 -6.87 27.48 4.37
N MET A 570 -6.23 27.26 3.22
CA MET A 570 -4.79 27.25 3.11
C MET A 570 -4.32 27.44 1.67
N THR A 571 -3.00 27.51 1.46
CA THR A 571 -2.45 27.57 0.10
C THR A 571 -2.47 26.21 -0.61
N TYR A 572 -2.38 26.21 -1.94
CA TYR A 572 -2.21 24.98 -2.75
C TYR A 572 -1.08 24.09 -2.20
N HIS A 573 0.08 24.70 -1.89
CA HIS A 573 1.24 24.01 -1.34
C HIS A 573 1.00 23.45 0.06
N SER A 574 0.25 24.16 0.90
CA SER A 574 -0.06 23.71 2.27
C SER A 574 -1.02 22.53 2.28
N ALA A 575 -1.85 22.40 1.24
CA ALA A 575 -2.79 21.29 1.08
C ALA A 575 -2.14 20.01 0.57
N LYS A 576 -0.86 20.05 0.17
CA LYS A 576 -0.16 18.86 -0.33
C LYS A 576 -0.16 17.75 0.73
N GLY A 577 -0.54 16.55 0.30
CA GLY A 577 -0.71 15.37 1.16
C GLY A 577 -2.10 15.24 1.77
N LEU A 578 -2.91 16.30 1.83
CA LEU A 578 -4.28 16.25 2.36
C LEU A 578 -5.27 15.71 1.32
N GLN A 579 -6.53 15.60 1.75
CA GLN A 579 -7.69 15.31 0.90
C GLN A 579 -8.95 15.93 1.50
N PHE A 580 -9.91 16.27 0.64
CA PHE A 580 -11.20 16.85 1.04
C PHE A 580 -12.32 16.31 0.16
N ASP A 581 -13.49 16.14 0.77
CA ASP A 581 -14.72 15.79 0.05
C ASP A 581 -15.05 16.85 -0.99
N VAL A 582 -14.95 18.12 -0.58
CA VAL A 582 -15.22 19.28 -1.42
C VAL A 582 -14.00 20.18 -1.45
N VAL A 583 -13.54 20.51 -2.66
CA VAL A 583 -12.45 21.47 -2.87
C VAL A 583 -13.00 22.70 -3.58
N ILE A 584 -12.70 23.87 -3.03
CA ILE A 584 -13.05 25.17 -3.58
C ILE A 584 -11.75 25.91 -3.87
N LEU A 585 -11.54 26.29 -5.14
CA LEU A 585 -10.41 27.07 -5.62
C LEU A 585 -10.89 28.47 -6.01
N PRO A 586 -11.05 29.39 -5.03
CA PRO A 586 -11.44 30.76 -5.33
C PRO A 586 -10.27 31.58 -5.87
N MET A 587 -10.61 32.72 -6.46
CA MET A 587 -9.66 33.71 -6.99
C MET A 587 -8.70 33.10 -8.02
N TYR A 588 -9.17 32.13 -8.80
CA TYR A 588 -8.38 31.60 -9.90
C TYR A 588 -8.22 32.67 -10.99
N VAL A 589 -6.98 32.87 -11.43
CA VAL A 589 -6.63 33.79 -12.51
C VAL A 589 -6.09 32.97 -13.67
N ASP A 590 -4.90 32.41 -13.51
CA ASP A 590 -4.24 31.53 -14.46
C ASP A 590 -3.17 30.67 -13.76
N ALA A 591 -2.58 29.75 -14.52
CA ALA A 591 -1.42 28.95 -14.19
C ALA A 591 -0.60 28.75 -15.47
N SER A 592 0.06 29.81 -15.93
CA SER A 592 0.69 29.86 -17.26
C SER A 592 2.03 29.12 -17.34
N ASP A 593 2.76 29.00 -16.23
CA ASP A 593 4.04 28.30 -16.19
C ASP A 593 3.94 26.89 -15.57
N ASN A 594 4.97 26.07 -15.77
CA ASN A 594 4.97 24.69 -15.31
C ASN A 594 4.84 24.53 -13.79
N GLU A 595 5.34 25.48 -12.99
CA GLU A 595 5.27 25.38 -11.52
C GLU A 595 3.88 25.76 -11.03
N ALA A 596 3.28 26.82 -11.58
CA ALA A 596 1.88 27.20 -11.33
C ALA A 596 0.93 26.06 -11.74
N ARG A 597 1.17 25.42 -12.89
CA ARG A 597 0.39 24.25 -13.36
C ARG A 597 0.48 23.07 -12.41
N LYS A 598 1.68 22.73 -11.92
CA LYS A 598 1.84 21.66 -10.93
C LYS A 598 1.16 22.00 -9.60
N ALA A 599 1.24 23.26 -9.14
CA ALA A 599 0.54 23.68 -7.94
C ALA A 599 -0.99 23.57 -8.09
N LEU A 600 -1.53 23.98 -9.25
CA LEU A 600 -2.94 23.82 -9.59
C LEU A 600 -3.33 22.34 -9.67
N TYR A 601 -2.51 21.49 -10.30
CA TYR A 601 -2.69 20.04 -10.34
C TYR A 601 -2.76 19.44 -8.93
N VAL A 602 -1.85 19.82 -8.03
CA VAL A 602 -1.86 19.37 -6.63
C VAL A 602 -3.15 19.81 -5.93
N ALA A 603 -3.60 21.05 -6.12
CA ALA A 603 -4.83 21.58 -5.53
C ALA A 603 -6.09 20.84 -6.01
N MET A 604 -6.24 20.66 -7.33
CA MET A 604 -7.39 19.95 -7.92
C MET A 604 -7.42 18.45 -7.54
N THR A 605 -6.26 17.82 -7.39
CA THR A 605 -6.17 16.39 -7.01
C THR A 605 -6.41 16.13 -5.52
N ARG A 606 -6.75 17.16 -4.73
CA ARG A 606 -7.20 17.00 -3.33
C ARG A 606 -8.67 16.57 -3.22
N THR A 607 -9.43 16.64 -4.31
CA THR A 607 -10.87 16.39 -4.34
C THR A 607 -11.23 14.91 -4.28
N MET A 608 -12.18 14.56 -3.41
CA MET A 608 -12.85 13.24 -3.38
C MET A 608 -14.23 13.23 -4.04
N HIS A 609 -15.00 14.32 -3.95
CA HIS A 609 -16.36 14.36 -4.50
C HIS A 609 -16.62 15.53 -5.43
N ASN A 610 -16.47 16.77 -4.95
CA ASN A 610 -16.83 17.96 -5.72
C ASN A 610 -15.68 18.97 -5.80
N LEU A 611 -15.46 19.50 -7.01
CA LEU A 611 -14.48 20.56 -7.27
C LEU A 611 -15.21 21.81 -7.81
N TYR A 612 -14.92 22.95 -7.20
CA TYR A 612 -15.37 24.26 -7.63
C TYR A 612 -14.15 25.14 -7.92
N VAL A 613 -14.06 25.72 -9.11
CA VAL A 613 -13.06 26.72 -9.49
C VAL A 613 -13.79 28.01 -9.78
N MET A 614 -13.45 29.08 -9.06
CA MET A 614 -14.10 30.39 -9.20
C MET A 614 -13.12 31.39 -9.78
N TYR A 615 -13.54 32.11 -10.81
CA TYR A 615 -12.72 33.11 -11.49
C TYR A 615 -13.54 34.37 -11.78
N SER A 616 -12.85 35.50 -11.88
CA SER A 616 -13.48 36.80 -12.16
C SER A 616 -13.06 37.42 -13.49
N THR A 617 -12.13 36.80 -14.21
CA THR A 617 -11.75 37.20 -15.55
C THR A 617 -12.89 36.91 -16.55
N PRO A 618 -13.04 37.68 -17.64
CA PRO A 618 -14.09 37.45 -18.63
C PRO A 618 -14.09 36.03 -19.23
N ILE A 619 -12.91 35.41 -19.29
CA ILE A 619 -12.69 34.03 -19.72
C ILE A 619 -11.80 33.37 -18.67
N ILE A 620 -12.04 32.10 -18.36
CA ILE A 620 -11.18 31.33 -17.47
C ILE A 620 -9.74 31.28 -18.02
N GLY A 621 -8.74 31.52 -17.16
CA GLY A 621 -7.34 31.53 -17.60
C GLY A 621 -6.78 30.15 -17.92
N ALA A 622 -5.63 30.14 -18.60
CA ALA A 622 -4.90 28.92 -18.93
C ALA A 622 -4.38 28.22 -17.66
N PRO A 623 -4.28 26.86 -17.63
CA PRO A 623 -4.60 25.94 -18.72
C PRO A 623 -6.09 25.57 -18.78
N LEU A 624 -6.92 26.06 -17.85
CA LEU A 624 -8.33 25.68 -17.79
C LEU A 624 -9.16 26.26 -18.95
N SER A 625 -8.66 27.30 -19.62
CA SER A 625 -9.20 27.83 -20.89
C SER A 625 -9.33 26.78 -21.98
N ASP A 626 -8.46 25.77 -21.97
CA ASP A 626 -8.38 24.76 -23.02
C ASP A 626 -9.33 23.58 -22.76
N VAL A 627 -9.98 23.55 -21.59
CA VAL A 627 -10.88 22.48 -21.18
C VAL A 627 -12.22 22.62 -21.94
N PRO A 628 -12.69 21.57 -22.65
CA PRO A 628 -13.98 21.61 -23.31
C PRO A 628 -15.14 21.82 -22.33
N THR A 629 -16.07 22.73 -22.66
CA THR A 629 -17.24 23.08 -21.84
C THR A 629 -18.12 21.88 -21.45
N LYS A 630 -18.10 20.80 -22.22
CA LYS A 630 -18.81 19.55 -21.89
C LYS A 630 -18.24 18.78 -20.67
N LEU A 631 -17.05 19.16 -20.19
CA LEU A 631 -16.38 18.50 -19.07
C LEU A 631 -16.60 19.20 -17.73
N TYR A 632 -17.29 20.35 -17.70
CA TYR A 632 -17.55 21.10 -16.48
C TYR A 632 -18.91 21.81 -16.52
N LEU A 633 -19.38 22.25 -15.36
CA LEU A 633 -20.59 23.06 -15.21
C LEU A 633 -20.20 24.53 -14.96
N ASN A 634 -20.98 25.47 -15.48
CA ASN A 634 -20.72 26.91 -15.33
C ASN A 634 -21.58 27.60 -14.26
N THR A 635 -22.30 26.82 -13.44
CA THR A 635 -23.14 27.28 -12.34
C THR A 635 -22.66 26.69 -11.01
N LEU A 636 -23.23 27.12 -9.87
CA LEU A 636 -22.92 26.59 -8.52
C LEU A 636 -23.81 25.40 -8.11
#